data_AF-A0A8X7NI36-F1
#
_entry.id   AF-A0A8X7NI36-F1
#
_cell.length_a   1.000
_cell.length_b   1.000
_cell.length_c   1.000
_cell.angle_alpha   90.00
_cell.angle_beta   90.00
_cell.angle_gamma   90.00
#
_symmetry.space_group_name_H-M   'P 1'
#
loop_
_entity.id
_entity.type
_entity.pdbx_description
1 polymer ?
#
loop_
_entity_poly.entity_id
_entity_poly.type
_entity_poly.pdbx_seq_one_letter_code
_entity_poly.pdbx_strand_id
1 'polypeptide(L)'
;MVKRDHFSKLASDNAKERVQAANALMQELIEEDSAQEWDYTYNRLIKGLTSTRQTAKLGFGMLLTEIVLEMRKRGDLNLEKYLDKLIEVTTIKGGMKGKEERALLFGRLFGLNVVIKVGWLKEASEAEWLHFIGVLTDLLDTKPWIREATASSLIDAIKSANEKIANTIHLQVLQKVNDLGLNLSTEGLAIYLAIDRVTRSKLASEIVKPKTNWKNGDPLHKGNLPVLAKVLKDVEIVDENSEDRKQKSNWTPNLPFVWNILIDDFVHCNDKVQEPPQKKQKKSNSSKTEDDIIGLKVFYKVVVDESLFSEKSSHERKYWGFEIFMNFLAKLDHDLDVLFTPNFMRCLINQSSHKSRTLHNIAVKVLSAISDKGSHSNDTAPVLLSCLLDESRGGCWNFDLITKSRTIDGILSASNIGNIPVIVAKFTEMLKSQSTTDGFKYSNDNVLKWCLDKLVHLVKFNKEDNIVKQIIGLLIKCAFFESDASPNIRKMAQEKLNAVLSEVLSRSGESGITWPRYCVEQIASLEKTSKCLVEFDEELGKVRDETSAILRSVSTSSKGDFDNVFGLLFSMCFIQLYMGDEEIVQITQELISLYQKEVDKTEDNVDTALVMTEVLLSFITRKSTLLKKLSMIVWDHFLCGTDEEGQLRINDECFELLFDVLKTKENKEGQKQLFENDDEMVVDGEDEEGDEDDDEDGDNDSEDGNNDSEDGDNDLDDGDNDSEDGDNDSDDDSNNETANNTMTDLDKETNLKLAKALGIPTAESGEVKFDELSDLDSSNDEYESDSMDDEQMMAMDDQLSKIFKERQDILNSVSSGNKRKTEVHEARENMIFFKNRVLDLLESFTKHHPNAEYNLKFIGPVVTLINLTMDKSLGVKAHKFLKTRISKTKVYSATGPTSIQDVPEFTQWCKQLIEKLQDQAATTKSSNHAVIASYNQSCIILAKNLIGVDSSQLEPIIDIYTNALKKWALNKNNKLQVSLFFDFINWLNDKRHNLSGQ
;
A
#
# COMPACT_ATOMS: atom_id res chain seq x y z
N MET A 1 -55.96 -35.91 -14.91
CA MET A 1 -54.73 -36.69 -15.18
C MET A 1 -53.52 -35.77 -15.19
N VAL A 2 -52.46 -36.18 -14.49
CA VAL A 2 -51.26 -35.38 -14.30
C VAL A 2 -50.39 -35.34 -15.56
N LYS A 3 -49.90 -34.15 -15.95
CA LYS A 3 -49.10 -33.99 -17.18
C LYS A 3 -47.72 -34.63 -17.04
N ARG A 4 -47.41 -35.55 -17.95
CA ARG A 4 -46.15 -36.31 -17.91
C ARG A 4 -44.92 -35.48 -18.35
N ASP A 5 -45.12 -34.36 -19.04
CA ASP A 5 -44.05 -33.44 -19.46
C ASP A 5 -43.30 -32.81 -18.28
N HIS A 6 -43.92 -32.72 -17.11
CA HIS A 6 -43.23 -32.19 -15.92
C HIS A 6 -42.05 -33.07 -15.49
N PHE A 7 -42.09 -34.39 -15.73
CA PHE A 7 -40.99 -35.29 -15.38
C PHE A 7 -39.71 -35.05 -16.21
N SER A 8 -39.83 -34.60 -17.46
CA SER A 8 -38.66 -34.23 -18.27
C SER A 8 -38.08 -32.89 -17.81
N LYS A 9 -38.94 -31.93 -17.44
CA LYS A 9 -38.56 -30.62 -16.90
C LYS A 9 -37.93 -30.70 -15.51
N LEU A 10 -38.32 -31.67 -14.68
CA LEU A 10 -37.62 -32.00 -13.42
C LEU A 10 -36.16 -32.42 -13.63
N ALA A 11 -35.81 -32.92 -14.82
CA ALA A 11 -34.45 -33.26 -15.21
C ALA A 11 -33.76 -32.12 -16.00
N SER A 12 -34.33 -30.92 -16.05
CA SER A 12 -33.70 -29.75 -16.67
C SER A 12 -32.47 -29.31 -15.89
N ASP A 13 -31.48 -28.74 -16.59
CA ASP A 13 -30.28 -28.18 -15.96
C ASP A 13 -30.56 -26.79 -15.33
N ASN A 14 -31.65 -26.14 -15.72
CA ASN A 14 -32.11 -24.87 -15.13
C ASN A 14 -32.85 -25.09 -13.80
N ALA A 15 -32.34 -24.51 -12.71
CA ALA A 15 -32.93 -24.62 -11.37
C ALA A 15 -34.36 -24.06 -11.28
N LYS A 16 -34.65 -22.93 -11.96
CA LYS A 16 -35.99 -22.32 -11.92
C LYS A 16 -37.03 -23.21 -12.61
N GLU A 17 -36.66 -23.83 -13.74
CA GLU A 17 -37.54 -24.74 -14.47
C GLU A 17 -37.85 -26.00 -13.66
N ARG A 18 -36.85 -26.55 -12.95
CA ARG A 18 -37.07 -27.71 -12.05
C ARG A 18 -38.07 -27.38 -10.93
N VAL A 19 -37.92 -26.22 -10.29
CA VAL A 19 -38.83 -25.79 -9.20
C VAL A 19 -40.24 -25.55 -9.73
N GLN A 20 -40.38 -24.89 -10.89
CA GLN A 20 -41.70 -24.67 -11.51
C GLN A 20 -42.39 -25.99 -11.88
N ALA A 21 -41.65 -26.94 -12.46
CA ALA A 21 -42.17 -28.25 -12.80
C ALA A 21 -42.56 -29.06 -11.55
N ALA A 22 -41.78 -28.97 -10.46
CA ALA A 22 -42.11 -29.61 -9.19
C ALA A 22 -43.42 -29.05 -8.59
N ASN A 23 -43.57 -27.73 -8.56
CA ASN A 23 -44.77 -27.08 -8.05
C ASN A 23 -46.01 -27.41 -8.89
N ALA A 24 -45.90 -27.32 -10.23
CA ALA A 24 -47.01 -27.65 -11.12
C ALA A 24 -47.42 -29.12 -11.00
N LEU A 25 -46.45 -30.04 -10.92
CA LEU A 25 -46.71 -31.46 -10.78
C LEU A 25 -47.37 -31.81 -9.43
N MET A 26 -46.93 -31.17 -8.35
CA MET A 26 -47.55 -31.33 -7.03
C MET A 26 -48.98 -30.77 -7.00
N GLN A 27 -49.20 -29.59 -7.57
CA GLN A 27 -50.53 -28.98 -7.64
C GLN A 27 -51.51 -29.84 -8.44
N GLU A 28 -51.11 -30.31 -9.63
CA GLU A 28 -51.93 -31.20 -10.47
C GLU A 28 -52.25 -32.54 -9.76
N LEU A 29 -51.33 -33.06 -8.95
CA LEU A 29 -51.57 -34.28 -8.15
C LEU A 29 -52.58 -34.08 -7.02
N ILE A 30 -52.50 -32.94 -6.33
CA ILE A 30 -53.45 -32.58 -5.27
C ILE A 30 -54.84 -32.30 -5.86
N GLU A 31 -54.92 -31.66 -7.04
CA GLU A 31 -56.18 -31.38 -7.72
C GLU A 31 -56.86 -32.64 -8.27
N GLU A 32 -56.11 -33.59 -8.83
CA GLU A 32 -56.65 -34.85 -9.37
C GLU A 32 -57.03 -35.85 -8.26
N ASP A 33 -56.23 -35.90 -7.20
CA ASP A 33 -56.41 -36.71 -5.99
C ASP A 33 -56.74 -38.21 -6.20
N SER A 34 -56.18 -38.84 -7.24
CA SER A 34 -56.42 -40.27 -7.51
C SER A 34 -55.26 -41.15 -7.03
N ALA A 35 -55.59 -42.26 -6.35
CA ALA A 35 -54.59 -43.22 -5.85
C ALA A 35 -53.66 -43.77 -6.95
N GLN A 36 -54.18 -43.91 -8.18
CA GLN A 36 -53.38 -44.37 -9.33
C GLN A 36 -52.33 -43.35 -9.76
N GLU A 37 -52.64 -42.06 -9.73
CA GLU A 37 -51.72 -40.98 -10.11
C GLU A 37 -50.65 -40.74 -9.03
N TRP A 38 -51.03 -40.84 -7.76
CA TRP A 38 -50.09 -40.83 -6.64
C TRP A 38 -49.10 -42.00 -6.70
N ASP A 39 -49.60 -43.23 -6.88
CA ASP A 39 -48.73 -44.42 -6.98
C ASP A 39 -47.84 -44.38 -8.24
N TYR A 40 -48.38 -43.96 -9.39
CA TYR A 40 -47.58 -43.76 -10.59
C TYR A 40 -46.45 -42.75 -10.37
N THR A 41 -46.77 -41.59 -9.78
CA THR A 41 -45.79 -40.52 -9.58
C THR A 41 -44.73 -40.94 -8.57
N TYR A 42 -45.13 -41.53 -7.45
CA TYR A 42 -44.21 -42.12 -6.47
C TYR A 42 -43.25 -43.13 -7.12
N ASN A 43 -43.79 -44.12 -7.85
CA ASN A 43 -43.00 -45.14 -8.52
C ASN A 43 -42.08 -44.56 -9.61
N ARG A 44 -42.52 -43.51 -10.30
CA ARG A 44 -41.72 -42.82 -11.32
C ARG A 44 -40.58 -42.04 -10.68
N LEU A 45 -40.85 -41.36 -9.57
CA LEU A 45 -39.87 -40.52 -8.87
C LEU A 45 -38.78 -41.36 -8.19
N ILE A 46 -39.17 -42.43 -7.47
CA ILE A 46 -38.22 -43.32 -6.79
C ILE A 46 -37.32 -44.06 -7.80
N LYS A 47 -37.86 -44.47 -8.96
CA LYS A 47 -37.05 -45.00 -10.08
C LYS A 47 -36.16 -43.94 -10.70
N GLY A 48 -36.58 -42.67 -10.72
CA GLY A 48 -35.78 -41.58 -11.26
C GLY A 48 -34.52 -41.26 -10.47
N LEU A 49 -34.45 -41.63 -9.18
CA LEU A 49 -33.25 -41.49 -8.36
C LEU A 49 -32.04 -42.28 -8.89
N THR A 50 -32.30 -43.35 -9.64
CA THR A 50 -31.26 -44.21 -10.23
C THR A 50 -30.80 -43.73 -11.61
N SER A 51 -31.29 -42.58 -12.07
CA SER A 51 -30.86 -41.93 -13.31
C SER A 51 -29.36 -41.65 -13.31
N THR A 52 -28.69 -41.78 -14.45
CA THR A 52 -27.27 -41.39 -14.58
C THR A 52 -27.08 -39.87 -14.69
N ARG A 53 -28.15 -39.10 -14.96
CA ARG A 53 -28.13 -37.63 -15.05
C ARG A 53 -28.20 -37.01 -13.65
N GLN A 54 -27.19 -36.23 -13.28
CA GLN A 54 -27.09 -35.62 -11.94
C GLN A 54 -28.24 -34.63 -11.65
N THR A 55 -28.62 -33.81 -12.63
CA THR A 55 -29.71 -32.83 -12.51
C THR A 55 -31.07 -33.49 -12.36
N ALA A 56 -31.27 -34.66 -12.97
CA ALA A 56 -32.45 -35.49 -12.74
C ALA A 56 -32.53 -35.96 -11.29
N LYS A 57 -31.43 -36.45 -10.67
CA LYS A 57 -31.47 -36.90 -9.27
C LYS A 57 -31.89 -35.81 -8.30
N LEU A 58 -31.41 -34.57 -8.54
CA LEU A 58 -31.74 -33.42 -7.70
C LEU A 58 -33.24 -33.07 -7.79
N GLY A 59 -33.76 -32.90 -9.01
CA GLY A 59 -35.18 -32.56 -9.20
C GLY A 59 -36.12 -33.67 -8.74
N PHE A 60 -35.79 -34.93 -9.06
CA PHE A 60 -36.59 -36.09 -8.66
C PHE A 60 -36.54 -36.32 -7.15
N GLY A 61 -35.39 -36.18 -6.50
CA GLY A 61 -35.25 -36.31 -5.05
C GLY A 61 -35.97 -35.20 -4.27
N MET A 62 -35.93 -33.97 -4.77
CA MET A 62 -36.67 -32.85 -4.17
C MET A 62 -38.18 -33.12 -4.18
N LEU A 63 -38.76 -33.40 -5.36
CA LEU A 63 -40.19 -33.67 -5.44
C LEU A 63 -40.58 -34.96 -4.71
N LEU A 64 -39.76 -36.01 -4.77
CA LEU A 64 -40.01 -37.24 -4.01
C LEU A 64 -40.12 -36.97 -2.51
N THR A 65 -39.30 -36.06 -1.97
CA THR A 65 -39.39 -35.67 -0.55
C THR A 65 -40.78 -35.13 -0.22
N GLU A 66 -41.29 -34.21 -1.03
CA GLU A 66 -42.62 -33.60 -0.83
C GLU A 66 -43.76 -34.60 -1.05
N ILE A 67 -43.67 -35.45 -2.08
CA ILE A 67 -44.67 -36.49 -2.36
C ILE A 67 -44.74 -37.48 -1.22
N VAL A 68 -43.59 -37.95 -0.73
CA VAL A 68 -43.52 -38.89 0.40
C VAL A 68 -44.04 -38.26 1.68
N LEU A 69 -43.73 -36.97 1.93
CA LEU A 69 -44.26 -36.23 3.07
C LEU A 69 -45.80 -36.16 3.02
N GLU A 70 -46.38 -35.90 1.85
CA GLU A 70 -47.82 -35.79 1.67
C GLU A 70 -48.52 -37.16 1.78
N MET A 71 -47.97 -38.20 1.15
CA MET A 71 -48.46 -39.58 1.28
C MET A 71 -48.37 -40.12 2.72
N ARG A 72 -47.35 -39.69 3.49
CA ARG A 72 -47.27 -39.98 4.93
C ARG A 72 -48.46 -39.37 5.68
N LYS A 73 -48.80 -38.10 5.44
CA LYS A 73 -49.92 -37.43 6.13
C LYS A 73 -51.26 -38.10 5.85
N ARG A 74 -51.42 -38.62 4.63
CA ARG A 74 -52.62 -39.34 4.18
C ARG A 74 -52.71 -40.77 4.73
N GLY A 75 -51.60 -41.33 5.22
CA GLY A 75 -51.53 -42.70 5.73
C GLY A 75 -51.33 -43.77 4.65
N ASP A 76 -51.09 -43.36 3.40
CA ASP A 76 -50.96 -44.27 2.25
C ASP A 76 -49.62 -45.00 2.22
N LEU A 77 -48.59 -44.42 2.85
CA LEU A 77 -47.22 -44.92 2.85
C LEU A 77 -46.61 -44.87 4.25
N ASN A 78 -45.90 -45.93 4.63
CA ASN A 78 -45.14 -46.01 5.88
C ASN A 78 -43.65 -46.27 5.59
N LEU A 79 -42.83 -46.17 6.65
CA LEU A 79 -41.37 -46.27 6.55
C LEU A 79 -40.90 -47.61 5.96
N GLU A 80 -41.39 -48.74 6.49
CA GLU A 80 -40.99 -50.07 5.99
C GLU A 80 -41.32 -50.28 4.51
N LYS A 81 -42.55 -49.97 4.08
CA LYS A 81 -42.94 -50.09 2.67
C LYS A 81 -42.07 -49.21 1.75
N TYR A 82 -41.69 -48.03 2.21
CA TYR A 82 -40.80 -47.15 1.46
C TYR A 82 -39.37 -47.71 1.38
N LEU A 83 -38.82 -48.19 2.50
CA LEU A 83 -37.48 -48.78 2.55
C LEU A 83 -37.37 -50.02 1.66
N ASP A 84 -38.34 -50.94 1.76
CA ASP A 84 -38.42 -52.12 0.90
C ASP A 84 -38.43 -51.72 -0.57
N LYS A 85 -39.24 -50.72 -0.93
CA LYS A 85 -39.34 -50.25 -2.32
C LYS A 85 -38.04 -49.60 -2.79
N LEU A 86 -37.39 -48.83 -1.93
CA LEU A 86 -36.11 -48.20 -2.23
C LEU A 86 -35.02 -49.25 -2.46
N ILE A 87 -34.94 -50.26 -1.61
CA ILE A 87 -33.96 -51.36 -1.73
C ILE A 87 -34.22 -52.12 -3.03
N GLU A 88 -35.48 -52.49 -3.32
CA GLU A 88 -35.88 -53.17 -4.56
C GLU A 88 -35.40 -52.40 -5.81
N VAL A 89 -35.66 -51.09 -5.86
CA VAL A 89 -35.33 -50.24 -7.01
C VAL A 89 -33.82 -49.99 -7.14
N THR A 90 -33.07 -50.05 -6.03
CA THR A 90 -31.64 -49.74 -5.99
C THR A 90 -30.75 -50.97 -5.88
N THR A 91 -31.29 -52.17 -6.07
CA THR A 91 -30.53 -53.42 -5.99
C THR A 91 -29.55 -53.55 -7.16
N ILE A 92 -28.27 -53.78 -6.84
CA ILE A 92 -27.24 -54.04 -7.84
C ILE A 92 -27.41 -55.46 -8.38
N LYS A 93 -27.49 -55.59 -9.71
CA LYS A 93 -27.53 -56.89 -10.40
C LYS A 93 -26.16 -57.19 -11.02
N GLY A 94 -25.79 -58.46 -11.11
CA GLY A 94 -24.54 -58.88 -11.73
C GLY A 94 -24.42 -58.41 -13.19
N GLY A 95 -23.25 -57.89 -13.58
CA GLY A 95 -22.96 -57.44 -14.95
C GLY A 95 -23.22 -55.96 -15.25
N MET A 96 -23.62 -55.15 -14.25
CA MET A 96 -23.81 -53.70 -14.42
C MET A 96 -22.50 -52.96 -14.69
N LYS A 97 -22.56 -51.92 -15.54
CA LYS A 97 -21.40 -51.03 -15.78
C LYS A 97 -21.20 -50.11 -14.58
N GLY A 98 -19.96 -49.70 -14.30
CA GLY A 98 -19.63 -48.87 -13.13
C GLY A 98 -20.40 -47.53 -13.03
N LYS A 99 -20.82 -46.94 -14.16
CA LYS A 99 -21.69 -45.75 -14.16
C LYS A 99 -23.12 -46.03 -13.66
N GLU A 100 -23.66 -47.21 -13.97
CA GLU A 100 -25.00 -47.63 -13.55
C GLU A 100 -25.00 -48.06 -12.09
N GLU A 101 -23.98 -48.81 -11.66
CA GLU A 101 -23.74 -49.16 -10.25
C GLU A 101 -23.65 -47.89 -9.39
N ARG A 102 -22.83 -46.91 -9.83
CA ARG A 102 -22.72 -45.60 -9.15
C ARG A 102 -24.06 -44.88 -9.09
N ALA A 103 -24.88 -44.95 -10.14
CA ALA A 103 -26.17 -44.29 -10.16
C ALA A 103 -27.16 -44.91 -9.16
N LEU A 104 -27.17 -46.24 -9.02
CA LEU A 104 -27.98 -46.97 -8.05
C LEU A 104 -27.58 -46.66 -6.60
N LEU A 105 -26.28 -46.67 -6.29
CA LEU A 105 -25.78 -46.38 -4.94
C LEU A 105 -26.12 -44.95 -4.50
N PHE A 106 -25.91 -43.96 -5.37
CA PHE A 106 -26.38 -42.60 -5.08
C PHE A 106 -27.91 -42.51 -5.00
N GLY A 107 -28.63 -43.25 -5.85
CA GLY A 107 -30.09 -43.31 -5.78
C GLY A 107 -30.58 -43.83 -4.43
N ARG A 108 -29.93 -44.85 -3.87
CA ARG A 108 -30.19 -45.35 -2.51
C ARG A 108 -29.91 -44.29 -1.46
N LEU A 109 -28.75 -43.63 -1.52
CA LEU A 109 -28.42 -42.55 -0.59
C LEU A 109 -29.42 -41.38 -0.63
N PHE A 110 -29.81 -40.92 -1.82
CA PHE A 110 -30.85 -39.88 -1.97
C PHE A 110 -32.19 -40.35 -1.41
N GLY A 111 -32.58 -41.60 -1.66
CA GLY A 111 -33.80 -42.18 -1.12
C GLY A 111 -33.79 -42.30 0.41
N LEU A 112 -32.65 -42.62 1.03
CA LEU A 112 -32.50 -42.62 2.49
C LEU A 112 -32.53 -41.20 3.05
N ASN A 113 -31.97 -40.22 2.34
CA ASN A 113 -32.06 -38.80 2.73
C ASN A 113 -33.50 -38.28 2.72
N VAL A 114 -34.38 -38.82 1.85
CA VAL A 114 -35.82 -38.51 1.91
C VAL A 114 -36.41 -38.95 3.26
N VAL A 115 -36.05 -40.13 3.77
CA VAL A 115 -36.53 -40.63 5.08
C VAL A 115 -36.15 -39.67 6.21
N ILE A 116 -34.91 -39.19 6.21
CA ILE A 116 -34.40 -38.22 7.20
C ILE A 116 -35.17 -36.91 7.09
N LYS A 117 -35.28 -36.34 5.87
CA LYS A 117 -35.92 -35.03 5.64
C LYS A 117 -37.42 -35.02 5.92
N VAL A 118 -38.12 -36.12 5.61
CA VAL A 118 -39.55 -36.31 5.94
C VAL A 118 -39.77 -36.48 7.44
N GLY A 119 -38.71 -36.80 8.21
CA GLY A 119 -38.74 -36.94 9.65
C GLY A 119 -39.48 -38.20 10.13
N TRP A 120 -39.47 -39.28 9.34
CA TRP A 120 -40.07 -40.56 9.76
C TRP A 120 -39.36 -41.15 10.98
N LEU A 121 -38.05 -40.93 11.07
CA LEU A 121 -37.19 -41.43 12.14
C LEU A 121 -37.58 -40.90 13.54
N LYS A 122 -38.23 -39.73 13.64
CA LYS A 122 -38.63 -39.17 14.95
C LYS A 122 -39.64 -40.03 15.70
N GLU A 123 -40.49 -40.74 14.96
CA GLU A 123 -41.61 -41.55 15.47
C GLU A 123 -41.42 -43.05 15.22
N ALA A 124 -40.32 -43.45 14.57
CA ALA A 124 -40.06 -44.84 14.21
C ALA A 124 -39.78 -45.71 15.44
N SER A 125 -40.23 -46.96 15.36
CA SER A 125 -39.89 -48.01 16.34
C SER A 125 -38.40 -48.37 16.28
N GLU A 126 -37.90 -49.02 17.33
CA GLU A 126 -36.50 -49.49 17.37
C GLU A 126 -36.17 -50.42 16.18
N ALA A 127 -37.09 -51.31 15.80
CA ALA A 127 -36.90 -52.21 14.67
C ALA A 127 -36.75 -51.47 13.33
N GLU A 128 -37.61 -50.47 13.08
CA GLU A 128 -37.56 -49.63 11.88
C GLU A 128 -36.27 -48.82 11.80
N TRP A 129 -35.80 -48.31 12.95
CA TRP A 129 -34.51 -47.64 13.05
C TRP A 129 -33.34 -48.56 12.73
N LEU A 130 -33.34 -49.78 13.28
CA LEU A 130 -32.30 -50.76 13.04
C LEU A 130 -32.26 -51.19 11.56
N HIS A 131 -33.42 -51.32 10.90
CA HIS A 131 -33.49 -51.56 9.46
C HIS A 131 -32.87 -50.39 8.68
N PHE A 132 -33.28 -49.16 8.97
CA PHE A 132 -32.74 -47.95 8.33
C PHE A 132 -31.21 -47.83 8.49
N ILE A 133 -30.70 -48.00 9.71
CA ILE A 133 -29.26 -47.95 10.00
C ILE A 133 -28.54 -49.07 9.26
N GLY A 134 -29.11 -50.29 9.22
CA GLY A 134 -28.57 -51.40 8.45
C GLY A 134 -28.31 -51.01 7.00
N VAL A 135 -29.35 -50.52 6.32
CA VAL A 135 -29.27 -50.12 4.90
C VAL A 135 -28.25 -48.99 4.66
N LEU A 136 -28.16 -48.02 5.58
CA LEU A 136 -27.22 -46.89 5.46
C LEU A 136 -25.78 -47.32 5.76
N THR A 137 -25.56 -48.21 6.74
CA THR A 137 -24.24 -48.77 7.05
C THR A 137 -23.74 -49.73 5.98
N ASP A 138 -24.64 -50.46 5.31
CA ASP A 138 -24.27 -51.28 4.15
C ASP A 138 -23.72 -50.39 3.02
N LEU A 139 -24.32 -49.21 2.78
CA LEU A 139 -23.79 -48.23 1.83
C LEU A 139 -22.39 -47.73 2.23
N LEU A 140 -22.15 -47.54 3.53
CA LEU A 140 -20.86 -47.06 4.06
C LEU A 140 -19.71 -48.04 3.75
N ASP A 141 -20.00 -49.34 3.68
CA ASP A 141 -19.04 -50.41 3.37
C ASP A 141 -18.79 -50.61 1.86
N THR A 142 -19.70 -50.13 0.99
CA THR A 142 -19.65 -50.46 -0.44
C THR A 142 -18.40 -49.97 -1.18
N LYS A 143 -18.18 -48.65 -1.24
CA LYS A 143 -17.10 -48.02 -2.00
C LYS A 143 -16.58 -46.76 -1.27
N PRO A 144 -15.27 -46.46 -1.30
CA PRO A 144 -14.72 -45.28 -0.62
C PRO A 144 -15.36 -43.94 -1.05
N TRP A 145 -15.66 -43.75 -2.35
CA TRP A 145 -16.15 -42.47 -2.87
C TRP A 145 -17.59 -42.09 -2.45
N ILE A 146 -18.38 -43.00 -1.87
CA ILE A 146 -19.72 -42.69 -1.32
C ILE A 146 -19.71 -42.57 0.21
N ARG A 147 -18.60 -42.95 0.85
CA ARG A 147 -18.50 -43.12 2.29
C ARG A 147 -18.75 -41.80 3.03
N GLU A 148 -18.10 -40.73 2.61
CA GLU A 148 -18.26 -39.39 3.20
C GLU A 148 -19.72 -38.92 3.19
N ALA A 149 -20.37 -38.98 2.03
CA ALA A 149 -21.77 -38.57 1.88
C ALA A 149 -22.72 -39.45 2.71
N THR A 150 -22.43 -40.75 2.81
CA THR A 150 -23.21 -41.70 3.63
C THR A 150 -23.02 -41.45 5.12
N ALA A 151 -21.80 -41.15 5.56
CA ALA A 151 -21.48 -40.81 6.94
C ALA A 151 -22.16 -39.49 7.36
N SER A 152 -22.17 -38.48 6.49
CA SER A 152 -22.92 -37.24 6.73
C SER A 152 -24.40 -37.52 6.92
N SER A 153 -25.03 -38.31 6.04
CA SER A 153 -26.43 -38.72 6.19
C SER A 153 -26.68 -39.50 7.48
N LEU A 154 -25.73 -40.34 7.90
CA LEU A 154 -25.84 -41.09 9.15
C LEU A 154 -25.78 -40.17 10.37
N ILE A 155 -24.92 -39.15 10.34
CA ILE A 155 -24.83 -38.11 11.38
C ILE A 155 -26.14 -37.32 11.49
N ASP A 156 -26.70 -36.90 10.35
CA ASP A 156 -27.99 -36.20 10.33
C ASP A 156 -29.13 -37.08 10.86
N ALA A 157 -29.10 -38.38 10.54
CA ALA A 157 -30.05 -39.34 11.06
C ALA A 157 -29.94 -39.48 12.59
N ILE A 158 -28.76 -39.78 13.15
CA ILE A 158 -28.63 -40.00 14.60
C ILE A 158 -28.96 -38.74 15.42
N LYS A 159 -28.67 -37.53 14.89
CA LYS A 159 -29.09 -36.27 15.53
C LYS A 159 -30.61 -36.10 15.62
N SER A 160 -31.37 -36.81 14.79
CA SER A 160 -32.84 -36.80 14.80
C SER A 160 -33.47 -37.85 15.73
N ALA A 161 -32.67 -38.72 16.35
CA ALA A 161 -33.15 -39.74 17.27
C ALA A 161 -33.74 -39.13 18.55
N ASN A 162 -34.86 -39.67 19.01
CA ASN A 162 -35.48 -39.20 20.26
C ASN A 162 -34.70 -39.71 21.49
N GLU A 163 -34.76 -38.99 22.62
CA GLU A 163 -33.98 -39.30 23.83
C GLU A 163 -34.18 -40.72 24.39
N LYS A 164 -35.34 -41.33 24.15
CA LYS A 164 -35.67 -42.67 24.69
C LYS A 164 -34.86 -43.78 24.01
N ILE A 165 -34.62 -43.66 22.70
CA ILE A 165 -33.90 -44.67 21.91
C ILE A 165 -32.52 -44.21 21.47
N ALA A 166 -32.17 -42.92 21.62
CA ALA A 166 -30.92 -42.34 21.14
C ALA A 166 -29.68 -43.14 21.57
N ASN A 167 -29.59 -43.55 22.84
CA ASN A 167 -28.44 -44.34 23.32
C ASN A 167 -28.34 -45.71 22.65
N THR A 168 -29.47 -46.39 22.46
CA THR A 168 -29.53 -47.68 21.76
C THR A 168 -29.09 -47.53 20.31
N ILE A 169 -29.57 -46.47 19.64
CA ILE A 169 -29.21 -46.15 18.25
C ILE A 169 -27.73 -45.78 18.13
N HIS A 170 -27.23 -44.90 18.99
CA HIS A 170 -25.83 -44.51 19.03
C HIS A 170 -24.91 -45.71 19.25
N LEU A 171 -25.21 -46.56 20.23
CA LEU A 171 -24.44 -47.78 20.49
C LEU A 171 -24.41 -48.68 19.25
N GLN A 172 -25.55 -48.85 18.58
CA GLN A 172 -25.60 -49.72 17.41
C GLN A 172 -24.85 -49.14 16.22
N VAL A 173 -24.88 -47.82 16.02
CA VAL A 173 -24.07 -47.16 15.00
C VAL A 173 -22.58 -47.32 15.30
N LEU A 174 -22.15 -47.11 16.55
CA LEU A 174 -20.76 -47.33 16.96
C LEU A 174 -20.34 -48.80 16.79
N GLN A 175 -21.21 -49.77 17.11
CA GLN A 175 -20.95 -51.19 16.88
C GLN A 175 -20.80 -51.49 15.39
N LYS A 176 -21.67 -50.96 14.52
CA LYS A 176 -21.57 -51.13 13.06
C LYS A 176 -20.29 -50.52 12.50
N VAL A 177 -19.92 -49.31 12.92
CA VAL A 177 -18.65 -48.67 12.53
C VAL A 177 -17.45 -49.52 12.96
N ASN A 178 -17.49 -50.11 14.17
CA ASN A 178 -16.48 -51.03 14.67
C ASN A 178 -16.42 -52.34 13.85
N ASP A 179 -17.57 -52.93 13.53
CA ASP A 179 -17.67 -54.15 12.75
C ASP A 179 -17.10 -53.95 11.33
N LEU A 180 -17.27 -52.75 10.76
CA LEU A 180 -16.66 -52.35 9.49
C LEU A 180 -15.16 -51.99 9.61
N GLY A 181 -14.63 -51.82 10.82
CA GLY A 181 -13.24 -51.40 11.04
C GLY A 181 -12.98 -49.93 10.70
N LEU A 182 -14.01 -49.08 10.74
CA LEU A 182 -13.93 -47.67 10.37
C LEU A 182 -13.70 -46.74 11.58
N ASN A 183 -13.49 -47.27 12.79
CA ASN A 183 -13.30 -46.48 14.02
C ASN A 183 -12.27 -45.35 13.86
N LEU A 184 -11.14 -45.65 13.20
CA LEU A 184 -10.02 -44.75 12.99
C LEU A 184 -9.96 -44.24 11.53
N SER A 185 -11.12 -43.92 10.95
CA SER A 185 -11.26 -43.22 9.67
C SER A 185 -11.76 -41.79 9.89
N THR A 186 -11.69 -40.93 8.87
CA THR A 186 -12.23 -39.56 8.94
C THR A 186 -13.75 -39.58 9.12
N GLU A 187 -14.46 -40.54 8.50
CA GLU A 187 -15.90 -40.72 8.66
C GLU A 187 -16.27 -41.28 10.03
N GLY A 188 -15.52 -42.28 10.52
CA GLY A 188 -15.70 -42.82 11.86
C GLY A 188 -15.49 -41.75 12.92
N LEU A 189 -14.42 -40.95 12.79
CA LEU A 189 -14.17 -39.81 13.66
C LEU A 189 -15.36 -38.83 13.68
N ALA A 190 -15.91 -38.47 12.51
CA ALA A 190 -17.06 -37.59 12.44
C ALA A 190 -18.30 -38.16 13.15
N ILE A 191 -18.55 -39.47 13.03
CA ILE A 191 -19.65 -40.16 13.72
C ILE A 191 -19.45 -40.14 15.24
N TYR A 192 -18.23 -40.39 15.73
CA TYR A 192 -17.91 -40.29 17.15
C TYR A 192 -18.13 -38.85 17.68
N LEU A 193 -17.70 -37.84 16.93
CA LEU A 193 -17.84 -36.44 17.31
C LEU A 193 -19.29 -35.94 17.28
N ALA A 194 -20.16 -36.56 16.48
CA ALA A 194 -21.58 -36.23 16.40
C ALA A 194 -22.39 -36.62 17.65
N ILE A 195 -21.87 -37.55 18.47
CA ILE A 195 -22.47 -37.96 19.75
C ILE A 195 -21.85 -37.13 20.87
N ASP A 196 -22.63 -36.66 21.84
CA ASP A 196 -22.09 -35.88 22.96
C ASP A 196 -21.02 -36.67 23.74
N ARG A 197 -20.09 -35.95 24.37
CA ARG A 197 -18.88 -36.54 24.97
C ARG A 197 -19.19 -37.56 26.09
N VAL A 198 -20.14 -37.26 26.97
CA VAL A 198 -20.45 -38.12 28.11
C VAL A 198 -21.07 -39.42 27.61
N THR A 199 -22.00 -39.31 26.67
CA THR A 199 -22.65 -40.46 26.04
C THR A 199 -21.67 -41.27 25.20
N ARG A 200 -20.83 -40.65 24.36
CA ARG A 200 -19.91 -41.38 23.48
C ARG A 200 -18.92 -42.22 24.28
N SER A 201 -18.33 -41.69 25.35
CA SER A 201 -17.35 -42.42 26.19
C SER A 201 -17.99 -43.61 26.90
N LYS A 202 -19.23 -43.44 27.39
CA LYS A 202 -19.99 -44.51 28.01
C LYS A 202 -20.29 -45.62 26.98
N LEU A 203 -20.92 -45.27 25.87
CA LEU A 203 -21.36 -46.24 24.86
C LEU A 203 -20.19 -46.94 24.17
N ALA A 204 -19.06 -46.26 23.96
CA ALA A 204 -17.86 -46.88 23.39
C ALA A 204 -17.31 -48.02 24.26
N SER A 205 -17.51 -47.98 25.58
CA SER A 205 -17.13 -49.08 26.49
C SER A 205 -18.06 -50.30 26.42
N GLU A 206 -19.26 -50.13 25.86
CA GLU A 206 -20.28 -51.17 25.69
C GLU A 206 -20.14 -51.91 24.33
N ILE A 207 -19.20 -51.48 23.47
CA ILE A 207 -18.92 -52.12 22.17
C ILE A 207 -18.40 -53.55 22.38
N VAL A 208 -19.02 -54.49 21.68
CA VAL A 208 -18.65 -55.90 21.70
C VAL A 208 -17.56 -56.17 20.67
N LYS A 209 -16.50 -56.89 21.07
CA LYS A 209 -15.33 -57.20 20.22
C LYS A 209 -14.74 -55.93 19.57
N PRO A 210 -14.26 -54.96 20.37
CA PRO A 210 -13.69 -53.74 19.83
C PRO A 210 -12.44 -54.07 18.99
N LYS A 211 -12.44 -53.61 17.75
CA LYS A 211 -11.23 -53.51 16.92
C LYS A 211 -10.40 -52.32 17.40
N THR A 212 -9.34 -51.97 16.70
CA THR A 212 -8.52 -50.78 16.98
C THR A 212 -9.43 -49.53 17.09
N ASN A 213 -9.37 -48.84 18.23
CA ASN A 213 -10.33 -47.79 18.60
C ASN A 213 -9.69 -46.69 19.47
N TRP A 214 -10.43 -45.62 19.72
CA TRP A 214 -10.05 -44.49 20.57
C TRP A 214 -9.94 -44.92 22.03
N LYS A 215 -8.80 -44.61 22.68
CA LYS A 215 -8.64 -44.82 24.13
C LYS A 215 -9.71 -44.05 24.88
N ASN A 216 -10.27 -44.64 25.93
CA ASN A 216 -11.35 -44.05 26.75
C ASN A 216 -12.61 -43.65 25.95
N GLY A 217 -12.78 -44.19 24.73
CA GLY A 217 -13.98 -44.00 23.92
C GLY A 217 -14.19 -42.59 23.36
N ASP A 218 -13.18 -41.71 23.44
CA ASP A 218 -13.29 -40.31 22.99
C ASP A 218 -12.09 -39.91 22.12
N PRO A 219 -12.31 -39.51 20.86
CA PRO A 219 -11.23 -39.05 19.98
C PRO A 219 -10.44 -37.85 20.53
N LEU A 220 -11.09 -36.99 21.33
CA LEU A 220 -10.49 -35.76 21.87
C LEU A 220 -9.78 -35.95 23.22
N HIS A 221 -9.65 -37.20 23.68
CA HIS A 221 -8.87 -37.52 24.88
C HIS A 221 -7.36 -37.33 24.63
N LYS A 222 -6.62 -36.72 25.58
CA LYS A 222 -5.17 -36.40 25.44
C LYS A 222 -4.32 -37.57 24.94
N GLY A 223 -4.59 -38.79 25.44
CA GLY A 223 -3.88 -40.01 25.06
C GLY A 223 -4.07 -40.48 23.60
N ASN A 224 -5.00 -39.86 22.85
CA ASN A 224 -5.33 -40.19 21.45
C ASN A 224 -4.75 -39.20 20.44
N LEU A 225 -4.13 -38.09 20.88
CA LEU A 225 -3.63 -37.04 20.00
C LEU A 225 -2.74 -37.54 18.83
N PRO A 226 -1.77 -38.46 19.03
CA PRO A 226 -0.97 -38.98 17.92
C PRO A 226 -1.79 -39.80 16.91
N VAL A 227 -2.78 -40.55 17.40
CA VAL A 227 -3.68 -41.35 16.55
C VAL A 227 -4.60 -40.41 15.77
N LEU A 228 -5.15 -39.39 16.43
CA LEU A 228 -6.00 -38.37 15.82
C LEU A 228 -5.27 -37.64 14.68
N ALA A 229 -4.01 -37.24 14.90
CA ALA A 229 -3.16 -36.64 13.86
C ALA A 229 -2.98 -37.57 12.65
N LYS A 230 -2.85 -38.89 12.86
CA LYS A 230 -2.71 -39.87 11.77
C LYS A 230 -4.02 -40.05 11.00
N VAL A 231 -5.17 -40.11 11.69
CA VAL A 231 -6.51 -40.20 11.07
C VAL A 231 -6.79 -38.97 10.20
N LEU A 232 -6.50 -37.76 10.71
CA LEU A 232 -6.78 -36.51 10.00
C LEU A 232 -5.84 -36.24 8.81
N LYS A 233 -4.73 -36.99 8.67
CA LYS A 233 -3.92 -37.02 7.46
C LYS A 233 -4.50 -37.90 6.35
N ASP A 234 -5.64 -38.54 6.61
CA ASP A 234 -6.30 -39.51 5.73
C ASP A 234 -5.34 -40.64 5.28
N VAL A 235 -4.56 -41.14 6.25
CA VAL A 235 -3.65 -42.27 6.08
C VAL A 235 -4.24 -43.49 6.77
N GLU A 236 -4.42 -44.60 6.06
CA GLU A 236 -4.88 -45.86 6.67
C GLU A 236 -3.99 -46.24 7.86
N ILE A 237 -4.62 -46.46 9.02
CA ILE A 237 -3.94 -46.94 10.23
C ILE A 237 -3.92 -48.46 10.16
N VAL A 238 -2.86 -49.01 9.58
CA VAL A 238 -2.63 -50.45 9.47
C VAL A 238 -2.03 -50.98 10.79
N ASP A 239 -2.50 -52.13 11.27
CA ASP A 239 -1.84 -52.88 12.35
C ASP A 239 -0.48 -53.40 11.85
N GLU A 240 0.56 -53.29 12.69
CA GLU A 240 1.96 -53.63 12.36
C GLU A 240 2.16 -55.09 11.86
N ASN A 241 1.14 -55.94 11.94
CA ASN A 241 1.17 -57.36 11.55
C ASN A 241 0.52 -57.68 10.19
N SER A 242 0.17 -56.69 9.35
CA SER A 242 -0.45 -56.95 8.04
C SER A 242 0.40 -56.42 6.87
N GLU A 243 1.11 -57.34 6.21
CA GLU A 243 2.15 -57.04 5.20
C GLU A 243 1.64 -56.69 3.77
N ASP A 244 0.34 -56.66 3.48
CA ASP A 244 -0.13 -56.63 2.08
C ASP A 244 -1.22 -55.59 1.75
N ARG A 245 -0.95 -54.29 1.97
CA ARG A 245 -1.68 -53.21 1.26
C ARG A 245 -0.76 -52.06 0.84
N LYS A 246 -0.46 -52.00 -0.47
CA LYS A 246 0.26 -50.89 -1.10
C LYS A 246 -0.55 -49.60 -0.99
N GLN A 247 0.08 -48.60 -0.38
CA GLN A 247 -0.40 -47.24 -0.14
C GLN A 247 -0.79 -46.52 -1.45
N LYS A 248 -2.08 -46.22 -1.63
CA LYS A 248 -2.57 -45.18 -2.56
C LYS A 248 -3.74 -44.46 -1.91
N SER A 249 -3.45 -43.46 -1.09
CA SER A 249 -4.44 -42.46 -0.69
C SER A 249 -4.71 -41.56 -1.91
N ASN A 250 -5.95 -41.54 -2.38
CA ASN A 250 -6.38 -40.66 -3.47
C ASN A 250 -6.64 -39.28 -2.86
N TRP A 251 -5.66 -38.38 -2.93
CA TRP A 251 -5.84 -37.00 -2.46
C TRP A 251 -6.98 -36.29 -3.21
N THR A 252 -7.72 -35.46 -2.49
CA THR A 252 -8.72 -34.56 -3.07
C THR A 252 -8.52 -33.13 -2.56
N PRO A 253 -8.82 -32.10 -3.37
CA PRO A 253 -8.65 -30.71 -2.95
C PRO A 253 -9.62 -30.30 -1.83
N ASN A 254 -10.77 -30.98 -1.73
CA ASN A 254 -11.76 -30.69 -0.70
C ASN A 254 -11.29 -31.22 0.66
N LEU A 255 -11.42 -30.39 1.68
CA LEU A 255 -11.14 -30.77 3.06
C LEU A 255 -12.20 -31.78 3.54
N PRO A 256 -11.82 -32.91 4.16
CA PRO A 256 -12.78 -33.85 4.72
C PRO A 256 -13.74 -33.15 5.70
N PHE A 257 -15.04 -33.38 5.58
CA PHE A 257 -16.06 -32.63 6.34
C PHE A 257 -15.91 -32.70 7.87
N VAL A 258 -15.21 -33.72 8.39
CA VAL A 258 -14.90 -33.87 9.83
C VAL A 258 -14.17 -32.65 10.40
N TRP A 259 -13.39 -31.94 9.58
CA TRP A 259 -12.72 -30.70 9.99
C TRP A 259 -13.71 -29.60 10.34
N ASN A 260 -14.85 -29.50 9.64
CA ASN A 260 -15.87 -28.51 9.98
C ASN A 260 -16.43 -28.78 11.38
N ILE A 261 -16.69 -30.06 11.70
CA ILE A 261 -17.18 -30.48 13.03
C ILE A 261 -16.13 -30.17 14.11
N LEU A 262 -14.85 -30.47 13.86
CA LEU A 262 -13.77 -30.20 14.82
C LEU A 262 -13.57 -28.71 15.06
N ILE A 263 -13.54 -27.90 13.99
CA ILE A 263 -13.40 -26.45 14.10
C ILE A 263 -14.56 -25.89 14.90
N ASP A 264 -15.79 -26.29 14.60
CA ASP A 264 -16.97 -25.86 15.36
C ASP A 264 -16.87 -26.28 16.83
N ASP A 265 -16.46 -27.51 17.13
CA ASP A 265 -16.31 -28.00 18.51
C ASP A 265 -15.27 -27.19 19.30
N PHE A 266 -14.12 -26.88 18.69
CA PHE A 266 -13.07 -26.07 19.32
C PHE A 266 -13.48 -24.61 19.51
N VAL A 267 -14.22 -24.01 18.57
CA VAL A 267 -14.72 -22.63 18.68
C VAL A 267 -15.76 -22.54 19.81
N HIS A 268 -16.75 -23.44 19.83
CA HIS A 268 -17.83 -23.41 20.82
C HIS A 268 -17.40 -23.82 22.24
N CYS A 269 -16.41 -24.70 22.38
CA CYS A 269 -15.87 -25.07 23.69
C CYS A 269 -15.06 -23.92 24.32
N ASN A 270 -14.46 -23.05 23.50
CA ASN A 270 -13.71 -21.90 23.99
C ASN A 270 -14.62 -20.80 24.56
N ASP A 271 -15.79 -20.58 23.94
CA ASP A 271 -16.77 -19.59 24.41
C ASP A 271 -17.34 -19.89 25.81
N LYS A 272 -17.38 -21.16 26.21
CA LYS A 272 -17.95 -21.59 27.51
C LYS A 272 -17.03 -21.40 28.71
N VAL A 273 -15.76 -21.00 28.51
CA VAL A 273 -14.77 -20.81 29.59
C VAL A 273 -14.75 -19.37 30.15
N GLN A 274 -15.59 -18.46 29.63
CA GLN A 274 -15.68 -17.09 30.13
C GLN A 274 -16.57 -16.98 31.39
N GLU A 275 -15.97 -17.19 32.57
CA GLU A 275 -16.41 -16.55 33.82
C GLU A 275 -15.37 -15.51 34.29
N PRO A 276 -15.78 -14.41 34.96
CA PRO A 276 -14.91 -13.26 35.22
C PRO A 276 -13.78 -13.58 36.21
N PRO A 277 -12.69 -12.80 36.23
CA PRO A 277 -11.51 -13.12 37.01
C PRO A 277 -11.78 -12.92 38.50
N GLN A 278 -12.11 -14.00 39.22
CA GLN A 278 -12.16 -13.98 40.68
C GLN A 278 -10.89 -14.56 41.31
N LYS A 279 -10.28 -13.68 42.10
CA LYS A 279 -9.17 -13.83 43.04
C LYS A 279 -8.98 -15.25 43.60
N LYS A 280 -7.72 -15.71 43.53
CA LYS A 280 -7.08 -16.77 44.32
C LYS A 280 -7.85 -17.13 45.61
N GLN A 281 -8.50 -18.28 45.61
CA GLN A 281 -8.83 -19.00 46.85
C GLN A 281 -8.52 -20.51 46.73
N LYS A 282 -8.30 -21.08 47.90
CA LYS A 282 -7.58 -22.33 48.20
C LYS A 282 -8.23 -23.58 47.60
N LYS A 283 -7.35 -24.52 47.22
CA LYS A 283 -7.62 -25.93 46.90
C LYS A 283 -8.73 -26.53 47.78
N SER A 284 -9.86 -26.87 47.15
CA SER A 284 -10.78 -27.91 47.61
C SER A 284 -10.95 -28.93 46.48
N ASN A 285 -10.95 -30.21 46.84
CA ASN A 285 -11.10 -31.34 45.94
C ASN A 285 -12.52 -31.37 45.35
N SER A 286 -12.66 -31.11 44.05
CA SER A 286 -13.82 -31.57 43.26
C SER A 286 -13.41 -31.91 41.82
N SER A 287 -13.78 -33.14 41.41
CA SER A 287 -13.83 -33.71 40.04
C SER A 287 -12.59 -33.61 39.13
N LYS A 288 -11.78 -34.67 39.16
CA LYS A 288 -10.63 -35.01 38.30
C LYS A 288 -10.95 -35.29 36.80
N THR A 289 -12.07 -34.85 36.22
CA THR A 289 -12.53 -35.32 34.89
C THR A 289 -12.40 -34.31 33.74
N GLU A 290 -12.11 -33.04 33.98
CA GLU A 290 -11.89 -32.04 32.92
C GLU A 290 -10.43 -31.96 32.42
N ASP A 291 -9.48 -32.45 33.20
CA ASP A 291 -8.04 -32.31 32.91
C ASP A 291 -7.49 -33.18 31.76
N ASP A 292 -8.30 -34.04 31.13
CA ASP A 292 -7.83 -35.03 30.14
C ASP A 292 -8.26 -34.75 28.67
N ILE A 293 -8.80 -33.55 28.38
CA ILE A 293 -9.20 -33.15 27.01
C ILE A 293 -8.04 -32.45 26.28
N ILE A 294 -7.93 -32.68 24.96
CA ILE A 294 -7.02 -31.93 24.10
C ILE A 294 -7.55 -30.49 23.94
N GLY A 295 -6.81 -29.50 24.45
CA GLY A 295 -7.12 -28.08 24.18
C GLY A 295 -6.64 -27.62 22.79
N LEU A 296 -7.26 -26.55 22.25
CA LEU A 296 -7.01 -26.03 20.90
C LEU A 296 -5.52 -25.81 20.61
N LYS A 297 -4.77 -25.22 21.55
CA LYS A 297 -3.32 -24.97 21.39
C LYS A 297 -2.51 -26.25 21.15
N VAL A 298 -2.80 -27.31 21.88
CA VAL A 298 -2.11 -28.60 21.76
C VAL A 298 -2.55 -29.33 20.49
N PHE A 299 -3.85 -29.29 20.19
CA PHE A 299 -4.41 -29.84 18.95
C PHE A 299 -3.77 -29.19 17.72
N TYR A 300 -3.81 -27.87 17.62
CA TYR A 300 -3.34 -27.13 16.46
C TYR A 300 -1.85 -27.36 16.21
N LYS A 301 -1.03 -27.31 17.28
CA LYS A 301 0.40 -27.61 17.19
C LYS A 301 0.68 -29.01 16.62
N VAL A 302 0.06 -30.05 17.17
CA VAL A 302 0.41 -31.43 16.79
C VAL A 302 -0.27 -31.88 15.49
N VAL A 303 -1.54 -31.52 15.30
CA VAL A 303 -2.38 -32.00 14.20
C VAL A 303 -2.27 -31.11 12.96
N VAL A 304 -2.05 -29.80 13.11
CA VAL A 304 -1.92 -28.88 11.98
C VAL A 304 -0.45 -28.56 11.72
N ASP A 305 0.26 -27.97 12.68
CA ASP A 305 1.62 -27.47 12.46
C ASP A 305 2.66 -28.58 12.23
N GLU A 306 2.87 -29.46 13.21
CA GLU A 306 3.85 -30.55 13.16
C GLU A 306 3.45 -31.68 12.17
N SER A 307 2.22 -31.61 11.66
CA SER A 307 1.61 -32.67 10.89
C SER A 307 1.45 -32.30 9.42
N LEU A 308 0.73 -31.21 9.12
CA LEU A 308 0.42 -30.75 7.76
C LEU A 308 1.49 -29.79 7.24
N PHE A 309 2.11 -29.00 8.11
CA PHE A 309 3.19 -28.06 7.76
C PHE A 309 4.59 -28.57 8.04
N SER A 310 4.76 -29.82 8.50
CA SER A 310 6.08 -30.43 8.63
C SER A 310 6.89 -30.35 7.33
N GLU A 311 8.22 -30.29 7.46
CA GLU A 311 9.13 -30.15 6.34
C GLU A 311 8.93 -31.26 5.29
N LYS A 312 8.72 -32.50 5.76
CA LYS A 312 8.46 -33.70 4.95
C LYS A 312 7.01 -33.81 4.44
N SER A 313 6.13 -32.85 4.75
CA SER A 313 4.75 -32.84 4.29
C SER A 313 4.66 -32.44 2.82
N SER A 314 3.76 -33.11 2.09
CA SER A 314 3.54 -32.87 0.66
C SER A 314 2.81 -31.54 0.42
N HIS A 315 2.82 -31.04 -0.83
CA HIS A 315 2.13 -29.80 -1.17
C HIS A 315 0.62 -29.89 -0.95
N GLU A 316 0.04 -31.05 -1.22
CA GLU A 316 -1.37 -31.37 -1.02
C GLU A 316 -1.80 -31.22 0.45
N ARG A 317 -0.96 -31.69 1.38
CA ARG A 317 -1.22 -31.58 2.82
C ARG A 317 -1.02 -30.16 3.33
N LYS A 318 -0.01 -29.46 2.83
CA LYS A 318 0.22 -28.03 3.13
C LYS A 318 -0.93 -27.17 2.61
N TYR A 319 -1.51 -27.52 1.45
CA TYR A 319 -2.72 -26.88 0.93
C TYR A 319 -3.90 -27.04 1.90
N TRP A 320 -4.19 -28.25 2.38
CA TRP A 320 -5.20 -28.46 3.43
C TRP A 320 -4.89 -27.68 4.70
N GLY A 321 -3.62 -27.60 5.10
CA GLY A 321 -3.20 -26.77 6.23
C GLY A 321 -3.60 -25.30 6.08
N PHE A 322 -3.44 -24.72 4.88
CA PHE A 322 -3.85 -23.34 4.61
C PHE A 322 -5.38 -23.16 4.62
N GLU A 323 -6.14 -24.10 4.06
CA GLU A 323 -7.61 -24.09 4.13
C GLU A 323 -8.11 -24.19 5.58
N ILE A 324 -7.49 -25.05 6.39
CA ILE A 324 -7.80 -25.19 7.82
C ILE A 324 -7.49 -23.88 8.57
N PHE A 325 -6.33 -23.26 8.30
CA PHE A 325 -5.98 -21.96 8.89
C PHE A 325 -7.03 -20.90 8.58
N MET A 326 -7.46 -20.77 7.31
CA MET A 326 -8.47 -19.78 6.91
C MET A 326 -9.82 -20.05 7.60
N ASN A 327 -10.24 -21.31 7.71
CA ASN A 327 -11.48 -21.67 8.38
C ASN A 327 -11.45 -21.36 9.89
N PHE A 328 -10.31 -21.60 10.56
CA PHE A 328 -10.13 -21.18 11.95
C PHE A 328 -10.10 -19.65 12.09
N LEU A 329 -9.33 -18.94 11.25
CA LEU A 329 -9.22 -17.48 11.27
C LEU A 329 -10.57 -16.79 11.07
N ALA A 330 -11.43 -17.36 10.20
CA ALA A 330 -12.76 -16.84 9.94
C ALA A 330 -13.72 -16.97 11.14
N LYS A 331 -13.59 -18.06 11.92
CA LYS A 331 -14.52 -18.40 13.01
C LYS A 331 -14.03 -18.03 14.41
N LEU A 332 -12.73 -17.81 14.60
CA LEU A 332 -12.16 -17.41 15.88
C LEU A 332 -12.13 -15.89 16.03
N ASP A 333 -12.60 -15.41 17.18
CA ASP A 333 -12.47 -14.01 17.59
C ASP A 333 -11.44 -13.85 18.73
N HIS A 334 -11.10 -14.94 19.42
CA HIS A 334 -10.10 -15.01 20.48
C HIS A 334 -9.10 -16.15 20.22
N ASP A 335 -7.99 -16.18 20.97
CA ASP A 335 -6.90 -17.18 20.83
C ASP A 335 -6.34 -17.31 19.41
N LEU A 336 -6.44 -16.25 18.61
CA LEU A 336 -5.90 -16.20 17.23
C LEU A 336 -4.41 -16.48 17.18
N ASP A 337 -3.69 -16.16 18.26
CA ASP A 337 -2.26 -16.40 18.37
C ASP A 337 -1.91 -17.89 18.22
N VAL A 338 -2.79 -18.80 18.64
CA VAL A 338 -2.62 -20.25 18.52
C VAL A 338 -2.42 -20.70 17.07
N LEU A 339 -2.98 -19.97 16.10
CA LEU A 339 -2.90 -20.31 14.68
C LEU A 339 -1.52 -20.00 14.08
N PHE A 340 -0.77 -19.08 14.68
CA PHE A 340 0.53 -18.61 14.19
C PHE A 340 1.65 -19.45 14.78
N THR A 341 1.92 -20.57 14.14
CA THR A 341 2.94 -21.54 14.55
C THR A 341 4.19 -21.51 13.67
N PRO A 342 5.35 -21.96 14.17
CA PRO A 342 6.63 -21.84 13.44
C PRO A 342 6.67 -22.51 12.07
N ASN A 343 6.09 -23.71 11.91
CA ASN A 343 6.14 -24.40 10.61
C ASN A 343 5.14 -23.78 9.63
N PHE A 344 3.96 -23.39 10.10
CA PHE A 344 2.99 -22.59 9.34
C PHE A 344 3.64 -21.30 8.81
N MET A 345 4.22 -20.48 9.68
CA MET A 345 4.82 -19.19 9.29
C MET A 345 5.95 -19.38 8.29
N ARG A 346 6.87 -20.34 8.53
CA ARG A 346 7.93 -20.67 7.59
C ARG A 346 7.38 -21.11 6.23
N CYS A 347 6.31 -21.92 6.22
CA CYS A 347 5.66 -22.36 4.99
C CYS A 347 4.97 -21.20 4.26
N LEU A 348 4.26 -20.34 4.98
CA LEU A 348 3.57 -19.17 4.44
C LEU A 348 4.57 -18.20 3.77
N ILE A 349 5.66 -17.89 4.47
CA ILE A 349 6.74 -17.03 3.96
C ILE A 349 7.36 -17.63 2.69
N ASN A 350 7.75 -18.90 2.72
CA ASN A 350 8.41 -19.55 1.58
C ASN A 350 7.48 -19.60 0.35
N GLN A 351 6.21 -20.00 0.54
CA GLN A 351 5.28 -20.16 -0.57
C GLN A 351 4.77 -18.82 -1.14
N SER A 352 4.69 -17.75 -0.34
CA SER A 352 4.28 -16.42 -0.81
C SER A 352 5.39 -15.68 -1.57
N SER A 353 6.66 -15.88 -1.22
CA SER A 353 7.81 -15.11 -1.74
C SER A 353 7.97 -15.05 -3.28
N HIS A 354 7.52 -16.08 -4.01
CA HIS A 354 7.67 -16.16 -5.47
C HIS A 354 6.47 -16.82 -6.16
N LYS A 355 6.03 -16.23 -7.28
CA LYS A 355 4.90 -16.71 -8.10
C LYS A 355 5.08 -18.13 -8.65
N SER A 356 6.33 -18.60 -8.80
CA SER A 356 6.65 -19.95 -9.30
C SER A 356 6.44 -21.07 -8.26
N ARG A 357 6.16 -20.74 -6.99
CA ARG A 357 5.92 -21.72 -5.94
C ARG A 357 4.54 -22.37 -6.12
N THR A 358 4.48 -23.70 -5.98
CA THR A 358 3.26 -24.50 -6.17
C THR A 358 2.06 -24.02 -5.35
N LEU A 359 2.29 -23.51 -4.13
CA LEU A 359 1.22 -23.05 -3.22
C LEU A 359 1.13 -21.52 -3.13
N HIS A 360 1.69 -20.79 -4.10
CA HIS A 360 1.70 -19.33 -4.09
C HIS A 360 0.30 -18.72 -3.97
N ASN A 361 -0.64 -19.15 -4.81
CA ASN A 361 -1.99 -18.59 -4.84
C ASN A 361 -2.74 -18.75 -3.52
N ILE A 362 -2.62 -19.90 -2.86
CA ILE A 362 -3.27 -20.12 -1.56
C ILE A 362 -2.54 -19.36 -0.44
N ALA A 363 -1.21 -19.24 -0.48
CA ALA A 363 -0.45 -18.45 0.47
C ALA A 363 -0.81 -16.95 0.40
N VAL A 364 -0.96 -16.39 -0.81
CA VAL A 364 -1.41 -15.01 -1.01
C VAL A 364 -2.84 -14.81 -0.49
N LYS A 365 -3.74 -15.77 -0.74
CA LYS A 365 -5.10 -15.74 -0.16
C LYS A 365 -5.09 -15.73 1.37
N VAL A 366 -4.21 -16.52 1.99
CA VAL A 366 -4.03 -16.54 3.46
C VAL A 366 -3.55 -15.18 3.97
N LEU A 367 -2.57 -14.56 3.30
CA LEU A 367 -2.08 -13.23 3.66
C LEU A 367 -3.18 -12.16 3.55
N SER A 368 -3.99 -12.21 2.47
CA SER A 368 -5.17 -11.35 2.32
C SER A 368 -6.15 -11.56 3.47
N ALA A 369 -6.49 -12.81 3.79
CA ALA A 369 -7.43 -13.11 4.87
C ALA A 369 -6.95 -12.61 6.25
N ILE A 370 -5.63 -12.67 6.53
CA ILE A 370 -5.03 -12.10 7.74
C ILE A 370 -5.19 -10.58 7.76
N SER A 371 -4.86 -9.92 6.65
CA SER A 371 -5.03 -8.47 6.50
C SER A 371 -6.49 -8.06 6.67
N ASP A 372 -7.42 -8.77 6.02
CA ASP A 372 -8.85 -8.49 6.05
C ASP A 372 -9.43 -8.68 7.46
N LYS A 373 -9.08 -9.75 8.19
CA LYS A 373 -9.53 -9.93 9.59
C LYS A 373 -8.96 -8.83 10.49
N GLY A 374 -7.70 -8.43 10.28
CA GLY A 374 -7.04 -7.38 11.05
C GLY A 374 -7.57 -5.97 10.77
N SER A 375 -8.07 -5.70 9.56
CA SER A 375 -8.59 -4.37 9.20
C SER A 375 -10.03 -4.11 9.69
N HIS A 376 -10.80 -5.16 9.98
CA HIS A 376 -12.22 -5.04 10.34
C HIS A 376 -12.52 -5.14 11.85
N SER A 377 -11.58 -5.61 12.68
CA SER A 377 -11.82 -5.80 14.11
C SER A 377 -10.71 -5.19 14.98
N ASN A 378 -11.12 -4.35 15.92
CA ASN A 378 -10.21 -3.58 16.76
C ASN A 378 -9.43 -4.46 17.75
N ASP A 379 -10.03 -5.54 18.23
CA ASP A 379 -9.40 -6.41 19.23
C ASP A 379 -8.45 -7.44 18.59
N THR A 380 -8.69 -7.84 17.34
CA THR A 380 -7.89 -8.87 16.67
C THR A 380 -6.65 -8.31 16.00
N ALA A 381 -6.69 -7.07 15.48
CA ALA A 381 -5.57 -6.47 14.77
C ALA A 381 -4.25 -6.46 15.59
N PRO A 382 -4.24 -6.06 16.88
CA PRO A 382 -3.02 -6.04 17.68
C PRO A 382 -2.45 -7.44 17.93
N VAL A 383 -3.34 -8.44 18.07
CA VAL A 383 -2.95 -9.85 18.24
C VAL A 383 -2.30 -10.39 16.97
N LEU A 384 -2.92 -10.15 15.81
CA LEU A 384 -2.38 -10.56 14.50
C LEU A 384 -1.05 -9.88 14.22
N LEU A 385 -0.96 -8.57 14.44
CA LEU A 385 0.28 -7.80 14.29
C LEU A 385 1.39 -8.35 15.20
N SER A 386 1.08 -8.62 16.47
CA SER A 386 2.04 -9.21 17.41
C SER A 386 2.53 -10.58 16.91
N CYS A 387 1.65 -11.42 16.37
CA CYS A 387 2.02 -12.73 15.85
C CYS A 387 2.90 -12.66 14.60
N LEU A 388 2.64 -11.70 13.69
CA LEU A 388 3.45 -11.51 12.49
C LEU A 388 4.86 -10.98 12.80
N LEU A 389 5.03 -10.27 13.92
CA LEU A 389 6.30 -9.69 14.36
C LEU A 389 7.09 -10.58 15.34
N ASP A 390 6.47 -11.61 15.90
CA ASP A 390 7.07 -12.51 16.89
C ASP A 390 7.97 -13.56 16.23
N GLU A 391 9.28 -13.39 16.38
CA GLU A 391 10.32 -14.29 15.86
C GLU A 391 10.22 -15.71 16.41
N SER A 392 9.71 -15.88 17.65
CA SER A 392 9.52 -17.21 18.25
C SER A 392 8.44 -18.04 17.53
N ARG A 393 7.52 -17.35 16.84
CA ARG A 393 6.47 -17.94 16.01
C ARG A 393 6.86 -18.05 14.53
N GLY A 394 8.07 -17.60 14.16
CA GLY A 394 8.54 -17.54 12.79
C GLY A 394 8.12 -16.28 12.02
N GLY A 395 7.59 -15.27 12.72
CA GLY A 395 7.39 -13.92 12.21
C GLY A 395 8.71 -13.13 12.13
N CYS A 396 8.64 -11.90 11.63
CA CYS A 396 9.78 -10.99 11.58
C CYS A 396 9.34 -9.54 11.32
N TRP A 397 10.23 -8.58 11.56
CA TRP A 397 9.95 -7.16 11.31
C TRP A 397 9.79 -6.83 9.82
N ASN A 398 10.54 -7.51 8.94
CA ASN A 398 10.50 -7.32 7.48
C ASN A 398 9.53 -8.29 6.78
N PHE A 399 8.46 -8.70 7.46
CA PHE A 399 7.52 -9.72 6.99
C PHE A 399 6.94 -9.39 5.61
N ASP A 400 6.48 -8.15 5.40
CA ASP A 400 5.92 -7.70 4.12
C ASP A 400 6.95 -7.76 2.98
N LEU A 401 8.23 -7.46 3.26
CA LEU A 401 9.32 -7.54 2.29
C LEU A 401 9.59 -8.98 1.86
N ILE A 402 9.72 -9.91 2.82
CA ILE A 402 10.05 -11.31 2.52
C ILE A 402 8.88 -12.07 1.89
N THR A 403 7.65 -11.69 2.21
CA THR A 403 6.43 -12.27 1.63
C THR A 403 6.01 -11.60 0.33
N LYS A 404 6.63 -10.46 -0.03
CA LYS A 404 6.21 -9.57 -1.12
C LYS A 404 4.72 -9.22 -1.03
N SER A 405 4.28 -8.87 0.18
CA SER A 405 2.89 -8.52 0.48
C SER A 405 2.80 -7.16 1.17
N ARG A 406 1.57 -6.72 1.45
CA ARG A 406 1.28 -5.52 2.26
C ARG A 406 0.40 -5.92 3.45
N THR A 407 0.71 -7.04 4.10
CA THR A 407 -0.15 -7.63 5.13
C THR A 407 -0.10 -6.79 6.40
N ILE A 408 1.11 -6.45 6.88
CA ILE A 408 1.25 -5.57 8.05
C ILE A 408 0.74 -4.18 7.71
N ASP A 409 1.08 -3.64 6.54
CA ASP A 409 0.59 -2.33 6.12
C ASP A 409 -0.94 -2.26 5.98
N GLY A 410 -1.58 -3.33 5.49
CA GLY A 410 -3.03 -3.45 5.45
C GLY A 410 -3.67 -3.40 6.84
N ILE A 411 -3.08 -4.09 7.82
CA ILE A 411 -3.52 -4.04 9.22
C ILE A 411 -3.34 -2.64 9.83
N LEU A 412 -2.21 -1.97 9.54
CA LEU A 412 -1.89 -0.65 10.08
C LEU A 412 -2.63 0.51 9.38
N SER A 413 -3.21 0.27 8.21
CA SER A 413 -4.00 1.27 7.46
C SER A 413 -5.40 1.45 8.03
N ALA A 414 -5.89 0.50 8.84
CA ALA A 414 -7.12 0.66 9.60
C ALA A 414 -6.87 1.48 10.87
N SER A 415 -7.80 2.39 11.20
CA SER A 415 -7.75 3.19 12.43
C SER A 415 -7.94 2.28 13.65
N ASN A 416 -6.83 1.80 14.23
CA ASN A 416 -6.83 0.96 15.42
C ASN A 416 -5.69 1.34 16.38
N ILE A 417 -6.10 1.84 17.55
CA ILE A 417 -5.22 2.34 18.60
C ILE A 417 -4.41 1.22 19.24
N GLY A 418 -4.96 0.00 19.30
CA GLY A 418 -4.33 -1.17 19.89
C GLY A 418 -3.04 -1.60 19.17
N ASN A 419 -2.85 -1.21 17.91
CA ASN A 419 -1.63 -1.50 17.16
C ASN A 419 -0.42 -0.69 17.64
N ILE A 420 -0.64 0.48 18.25
CA ILE A 420 0.43 1.39 18.67
C ILE A 420 1.26 0.80 19.81
N PRO A 421 0.67 0.29 20.91
CA PRO A 421 1.43 -0.40 21.95
C PRO A 421 2.31 -1.53 21.41
N VAL A 422 1.89 -2.25 20.37
CA VAL A 422 2.65 -3.35 19.76
C VAL A 422 3.93 -2.82 19.10
N ILE A 423 3.82 -1.79 18.26
CA ILE A 423 4.98 -1.18 17.58
C ILE A 423 5.90 -0.46 18.58
N VAL A 424 5.34 0.27 19.55
CA VAL A 424 6.10 0.97 20.60
C VAL A 424 6.84 -0.03 21.50
N ALA A 425 6.22 -1.16 21.85
CA ALA A 425 6.87 -2.22 22.62
C ALA A 425 8.04 -2.83 21.85
N LYS A 426 7.85 -3.17 20.57
CA LYS A 426 8.93 -3.68 19.71
C LYS A 426 10.05 -2.64 19.60
N PHE A 427 9.75 -1.37 19.32
CA PHE A 427 10.76 -0.30 19.28
C PHE A 427 11.56 -0.22 20.59
N THR A 428 10.87 -0.22 21.74
CA THR A 428 11.51 -0.12 23.06
C THR A 428 12.39 -1.32 23.38
N GLU A 429 11.96 -2.54 23.03
CA GLU A 429 12.72 -3.78 23.20
C GLU A 429 14.00 -3.77 22.34
N MET A 430 13.87 -3.42 21.06
CA MET A 430 15.02 -3.36 20.14
C MET A 430 15.99 -2.23 20.50
N LEU A 431 15.49 -1.12 21.06
CA LEU A 431 16.32 0.00 21.52
C LEU A 431 17.15 -0.40 22.74
N LYS A 432 16.54 -1.08 23.72
CA LYS A 432 17.24 -1.56 24.93
C LYS A 432 18.27 -2.65 24.65
N SER A 433 18.07 -3.42 23.60
CA SER A 433 18.99 -4.49 23.18
C SER A 433 19.99 -4.03 22.10
N GLN A 434 20.01 -2.73 21.80
CA GLN A 434 20.94 -2.15 20.83
C GLN A 434 22.39 -2.32 21.31
N SER A 435 23.26 -2.78 20.42
CA SER A 435 24.69 -2.92 20.67
C SER A 435 25.50 -2.56 19.42
N THR A 436 26.74 -2.13 19.63
CA THR A 436 27.70 -1.86 18.55
C THR A 436 28.32 -3.17 18.08
N THR A 437 28.20 -3.47 16.79
CA THR A 437 28.71 -4.71 16.20
C THR A 437 30.09 -4.55 15.55
N ASP A 438 30.37 -3.41 14.89
CA ASP A 438 31.63 -3.14 14.18
C ASP A 438 32.05 -1.64 14.22
N GLY A 439 32.07 -1.02 15.40
CA GLY A 439 32.49 0.39 15.59
C GLY A 439 31.56 1.46 15.02
N PHE A 440 30.88 1.19 13.90
CA PHE A 440 29.97 2.08 13.18
C PHE A 440 28.63 1.41 12.81
N LYS A 441 28.49 0.09 12.96
CA LYS A 441 27.24 -0.65 12.76
C LYS A 441 26.59 -1.00 14.09
N TYR A 442 25.27 -0.90 14.12
CA TYR A 442 24.45 -1.18 15.29
C TYR A 442 23.49 -2.33 14.98
N SER A 443 23.30 -3.22 15.96
CA SER A 443 22.60 -4.49 15.80
C SER A 443 21.17 -4.37 15.26
N ASN A 444 20.41 -3.37 15.72
CA ASN A 444 18.97 -3.27 15.52
C ASN A 444 18.52 -2.05 14.69
N ASP A 445 19.45 -1.32 14.06
CA ASP A 445 19.13 -0.09 13.32
C ASP A 445 18.02 -0.27 12.28
N ASN A 446 18.04 -1.37 11.51
CA ASN A 446 17.02 -1.62 10.49
C ASN A 446 15.62 -1.83 11.09
N VAL A 447 15.54 -2.51 12.24
CA VAL A 447 14.27 -2.76 12.93
C VAL A 447 13.74 -1.46 13.53
N LEU A 448 14.62 -0.65 14.12
CA LEU A 448 14.25 0.65 14.70
C LEU A 448 13.78 1.62 13.62
N LYS A 449 14.47 1.70 12.47
CA LYS A 449 14.02 2.49 11.30
C LYS A 449 12.61 2.06 10.86
N TRP A 450 12.40 0.76 10.68
CA TRP A 450 11.09 0.22 10.31
C TRP A 450 10.00 0.58 11.33
N CYS A 451 10.27 0.44 12.64
CA CYS A 451 9.33 0.83 13.68
C CYS A 451 8.99 2.33 13.60
N LEU A 452 9.98 3.20 13.41
CA LEU A 452 9.75 4.64 13.26
C LEU A 452 8.87 4.94 12.04
N ASP A 453 9.10 4.28 10.90
CA ASP A 453 8.24 4.40 9.72
C ASP A 453 6.78 3.98 10.02
N LYS A 454 6.59 2.87 10.74
CA LYS A 454 5.25 2.41 11.13
C LYS A 454 4.57 3.32 12.13
N LEU A 455 5.31 4.00 13.02
CA LEU A 455 4.74 5.01 13.91
C LEU A 455 4.21 6.23 13.13
N VAL A 456 4.93 6.72 12.12
CA VAL A 456 4.44 7.78 11.24
C VAL A 456 3.17 7.34 10.50
N HIS A 457 3.17 6.12 9.97
CA HIS A 457 2.00 5.53 9.32
C HIS A 457 0.79 5.48 10.25
N LEU A 458 0.99 5.05 11.51
CA LEU A 458 -0.07 5.01 12.52
C LEU A 458 -0.66 6.40 12.83
N VAL A 459 0.16 7.46 12.90
CA VAL A 459 -0.35 8.84 13.09
C VAL A 459 -1.23 9.28 11.93
N LYS A 460 -0.89 8.91 10.69
CA LYS A 460 -1.69 9.25 9.51
C LYS A 460 -3.11 8.68 9.56
N PHE A 461 -3.27 7.47 10.11
CA PHE A 461 -4.57 6.77 10.16
C PHE A 461 -5.31 6.91 11.50
N ASN A 462 -4.64 7.34 12.58
CA ASN A 462 -5.25 7.52 13.89
C ASN A 462 -5.29 9.00 14.28
N LYS A 463 -6.50 9.52 14.54
CA LYS A 463 -6.70 10.95 14.79
C LYS A 463 -6.69 11.35 16.27
N GLU A 464 -6.44 10.44 17.21
CA GLU A 464 -6.51 10.77 18.63
C GLU A 464 -5.26 11.48 19.14
N ASP A 465 -5.46 12.56 19.90
CA ASP A 465 -4.38 13.40 20.41
C ASP A 465 -3.44 12.65 21.35
N ASN A 466 -3.95 11.74 22.19
CA ASN A 466 -3.11 10.99 23.12
C ASN A 466 -2.05 10.13 22.41
N ILE A 467 -2.39 9.61 21.24
CA ILE A 467 -1.49 8.81 20.39
C ILE A 467 -0.39 9.69 19.83
N VAL A 468 -0.78 10.83 19.25
CA VAL A 468 0.18 11.80 18.69
C VAL A 468 1.13 12.28 19.79
N LYS A 469 0.61 12.57 20.99
CA LYS A 469 1.41 12.92 22.17
C LYS A 469 2.43 11.84 22.55
N GLN A 470 2.01 10.57 22.57
CA GLN A 470 2.88 9.45 22.90
C GLN A 470 4.00 9.28 21.86
N ILE A 471 3.67 9.36 20.56
CA ILE A 471 4.62 9.18 19.47
C ILE A 471 5.60 10.35 19.39
N ILE A 472 5.11 11.60 19.50
CA ILE A 472 5.97 12.79 19.58
C ILE A 472 6.92 12.70 20.77
N GLY A 473 6.43 12.31 21.95
CA GLY A 473 7.28 12.15 23.13
C GLY A 473 8.40 11.13 22.93
N LEU A 474 8.10 10.00 22.27
CA LEU A 474 9.10 8.98 21.92
C LEU A 474 10.13 9.52 20.93
N LEU A 475 9.68 10.21 19.86
CA LEU A 475 10.54 10.78 18.84
C LEU A 475 11.47 11.86 19.42
N ILE A 476 10.95 12.80 20.22
CA ILE A 476 11.73 13.84 20.88
C ILE A 476 12.80 13.23 21.78
N LYS A 477 12.42 12.25 22.61
CA LYS A 477 13.36 11.57 23.51
C LYS A 477 14.48 10.88 22.74
N CYS A 478 14.15 10.20 21.63
CA CYS A 478 15.15 9.53 20.80
C CYS A 478 16.00 10.53 20.01
N ALA A 479 15.44 11.63 19.54
CA ALA A 479 16.11 12.61 18.69
C ALA A 479 17.13 13.48 19.44
N PHE A 480 16.76 13.99 20.62
CA PHE A 480 17.50 15.10 21.26
C PHE A 480 18.06 14.78 22.65
N PHE A 481 17.69 13.65 23.25
CA PHE A 481 18.04 13.32 24.64
C PHE A 481 18.78 11.99 24.75
N GLU A 482 19.51 11.82 25.85
CA GLU A 482 20.29 10.62 26.13
C GLU A 482 19.41 9.35 26.08
N SER A 483 19.80 8.45 25.17
CA SER A 483 19.13 7.18 24.92
C SER A 483 20.10 6.20 24.25
N ASP A 484 19.73 4.92 24.26
CA ASP A 484 20.48 3.84 23.58
C ASP A 484 20.41 3.94 22.04
N ALA A 485 19.82 5.01 21.49
CA ALA A 485 19.70 5.24 20.06
C ALA A 485 21.06 5.58 19.44
N SER A 486 21.36 4.91 18.31
CA SER A 486 22.53 5.21 17.47
C SER A 486 22.38 6.57 16.78
N PRO A 487 23.47 7.21 16.33
CA PRO A 487 23.40 8.48 15.60
C PRO A 487 22.45 8.43 14.39
N ASN A 488 22.45 7.32 13.66
CA ASN A 488 21.54 7.10 12.53
C ASN A 488 20.07 7.11 12.95
N ILE A 489 19.74 6.46 14.06
CA ILE A 489 18.38 6.41 14.59
C ILE A 489 17.94 7.77 15.15
N ARG A 490 18.87 8.55 15.71
CA ARG A 490 18.55 9.92 16.15
C ARG A 490 18.20 10.81 14.97
N LYS A 491 19.02 10.82 13.92
CA LYS A 491 18.73 11.55 12.68
C LYS A 491 17.40 11.10 12.07
N MET A 492 17.16 9.79 12.01
CA MET A 492 15.88 9.25 11.54
C MET A 492 14.72 9.72 12.43
N ALA A 493 14.86 9.74 13.75
CA ALA A 493 13.81 10.23 14.65
C ALA A 493 13.49 11.73 14.42
N GLN A 494 14.50 12.56 14.10
CA GLN A 494 14.30 13.96 13.71
C GLN A 494 13.51 14.08 12.40
N GLU A 495 13.88 13.31 11.38
CA GLU A 495 13.17 13.26 10.08
C GLU A 495 11.71 12.80 10.27
N LYS A 496 11.47 11.79 11.10
CA LYS A 496 10.12 11.28 11.38
C LYS A 496 9.31 12.22 12.27
N LEU A 497 9.95 12.99 13.15
CA LEU A 497 9.29 14.09 13.87
C LEU A 497 8.79 15.16 12.90
N ASN A 498 9.60 15.54 11.91
CA ASN A 498 9.16 16.46 10.85
C ASN A 498 7.99 15.88 10.03
N ALA A 499 8.03 14.58 9.70
CA ALA A 499 6.95 13.91 8.99
C ALA A 499 5.64 13.89 9.80
N VAL A 500 5.72 13.57 11.11
CA VAL A 500 4.56 13.61 12.02
C VAL A 500 4.01 15.02 12.13
N LEU A 501 4.86 16.02 12.36
CA LEU A 501 4.44 17.42 12.41
C LEU A 501 3.77 17.86 11.11
N SER A 502 4.27 17.42 9.96
CA SER A 502 3.69 17.75 8.65
C SER A 502 2.28 17.19 8.49
N GLU A 503 2.01 16.02 9.07
CA GLU A 503 0.68 15.39 9.06
C GLU A 503 -0.30 16.11 10.00
N VAL A 504 0.18 16.60 11.14
CA VAL A 504 -0.68 17.21 12.17
C VAL A 504 -0.70 18.74 12.16
N LEU A 505 0.09 19.41 11.33
CA LEU A 505 0.29 20.87 11.36
C LEU A 505 -1.00 21.68 11.25
N SER A 506 -1.94 21.22 10.42
CA SER A 506 -3.24 21.89 10.20
C SER A 506 -4.26 21.63 11.30
N ARG A 507 -3.87 20.96 12.39
CA ARG A 507 -4.74 20.56 13.50
C ARG A 507 -4.23 21.19 14.80
N SER A 508 -5.12 21.79 15.57
CA SER A 508 -4.86 22.10 16.98
C SER A 508 -5.29 20.90 17.84
N GLY A 509 -4.56 20.65 18.93
CA GLY A 509 -4.96 19.63 19.90
C GLY A 509 -6.19 20.08 20.70
N GLU A 510 -6.80 19.16 21.47
CA GLU A 510 -7.96 19.37 22.34
C GLU A 510 -7.78 20.53 23.35
N SER A 511 -6.52 20.86 23.69
CA SER A 511 -6.17 21.98 24.56
C SER A 511 -6.08 23.33 23.85
N GLY A 512 -6.32 23.38 22.53
CA GLY A 512 -6.13 24.57 21.68
C GLY A 512 -4.66 24.88 21.35
N ILE A 513 -3.71 24.09 21.86
CA ILE A 513 -2.27 24.25 21.61
C ILE A 513 -1.90 23.58 20.29
N THR A 514 -1.06 24.23 19.47
CA THR A 514 -0.55 23.66 18.22
C THR A 514 0.50 22.56 18.49
N TRP A 515 0.61 21.57 17.61
CA TRP A 515 1.56 20.47 17.80
C TRP A 515 3.04 20.90 17.86
N PRO A 516 3.52 21.86 17.04
CA PRO A 516 4.86 22.42 17.23
C PRO A 516 5.05 23.02 18.63
N ARG A 517 4.06 23.75 19.14
CA ARG A 517 4.12 24.32 20.49
C ARG A 517 4.20 23.23 21.57
N TYR A 518 3.42 22.16 21.43
CA TYR A 518 3.51 21.00 22.30
C TYR A 518 4.91 20.35 22.29
N CYS A 519 5.57 20.24 21.12
CA CYS A 519 6.94 19.75 21.04
C CYS A 519 7.92 20.61 21.84
N VAL A 520 7.81 21.94 21.76
CA VAL A 520 8.64 22.88 22.54
C VAL A 520 8.44 22.66 24.04
N GLU A 521 7.19 22.53 24.50
CA GLU A 521 6.88 22.27 25.91
C GLU A 521 7.44 20.91 26.38
N GLN A 522 7.37 19.89 25.54
CA GLN A 522 7.93 18.57 25.85
C GLN A 522 9.45 18.58 25.92
N ILE A 523 10.13 19.28 25.00
CA ILE A 523 11.58 19.48 25.05
C ILE A 523 11.96 20.18 26.36
N ALA A 524 11.30 21.30 26.70
CA ALA A 524 11.57 22.04 27.92
C ALA A 524 11.28 21.23 29.21
N SER A 525 10.31 20.31 29.17
CA SER A 525 10.04 19.38 30.27
C SER A 525 11.13 18.32 30.40
N LEU A 526 11.56 17.74 29.27
CA LEU A 526 12.57 16.68 29.25
C LEU A 526 13.95 17.20 29.68
N GLU A 527 14.32 18.43 29.36
CA GLU A 527 15.58 19.04 29.83
C GLU A 527 15.72 19.12 31.34
N LYS A 528 14.59 19.21 32.06
CA LYS A 528 14.60 19.21 33.53
C LYS A 528 14.89 17.82 34.11
N THR A 529 14.73 16.76 33.31
CA THR A 529 14.71 15.37 33.78
C THR A 529 15.74 14.47 33.11
N SER A 530 16.22 14.83 31.92
CA SER A 530 17.08 14.04 31.05
C SER A 530 18.16 14.92 30.44
N LYS A 531 19.35 14.36 30.23
CA LYS A 531 20.47 15.07 29.60
C LYS A 531 20.14 15.33 28.12
N CYS A 532 20.11 16.62 27.73
CA CYS A 532 20.04 17.02 26.33
C CYS A 532 21.39 16.76 25.65
N LEU A 533 21.35 16.28 24.41
CA LEU A 533 22.53 15.96 23.60
C LEU A 533 22.83 17.03 22.56
N VAL A 534 21.93 17.99 22.39
CA VAL A 534 22.14 19.16 21.54
C VAL A 534 22.99 20.13 22.34
N GLU A 535 24.17 20.43 21.83
CA GLU A 535 25.07 21.42 22.41
C GLU A 535 24.82 22.76 21.71
N PHE A 536 24.55 23.80 22.51
CA PHE A 536 24.43 25.17 22.03
C PHE A 536 25.67 25.93 22.49
N ASP A 537 26.34 26.62 21.57
CA ASP A 537 27.35 27.60 21.93
C ASP A 537 26.70 28.84 22.58
N GLU A 538 27.53 29.82 22.97
CA GLU A 538 27.06 30.99 23.71
C GLU A 538 26.13 31.90 22.89
N GLU A 539 26.21 31.87 21.55
CA GLU A 539 25.36 32.65 20.65
C GLU A 539 24.04 31.94 20.37
N LEU A 540 24.11 30.65 20.02
CA LEU A 540 22.95 29.78 19.83
C LEU A 540 22.11 29.65 21.10
N GLY A 541 22.76 29.61 22.26
CA GLY A 541 22.10 29.58 23.57
C GLY A 541 21.26 30.82 23.82
N LYS A 542 21.75 32.01 23.45
CA LYS A 542 20.99 33.27 23.58
C LYS A 542 19.77 33.28 22.66
N VAL A 543 19.94 32.93 21.38
CA VAL A 543 18.83 32.87 20.41
C VAL A 543 17.74 31.91 20.88
N ARG A 544 18.14 30.74 21.40
CA ARG A 544 17.23 29.74 21.99
C ARG A 544 16.47 30.30 23.20
N ASP A 545 17.16 30.94 24.13
CA ASP A 545 16.55 31.46 25.36
C ASP A 545 15.61 32.63 25.08
N GLU A 546 15.97 33.52 24.16
CA GLU A 546 15.13 34.62 23.66
C GLU A 546 13.87 34.08 22.95
N THR A 547 14.02 33.10 22.06
CA THR A 547 12.88 32.43 21.40
C THR A 547 11.96 31.79 22.43
N SER A 548 12.51 31.13 23.45
CA SER A 548 11.75 30.52 24.55
C SER A 548 10.99 31.56 25.38
N ALA A 549 11.59 32.72 25.61
CA ALA A 549 10.96 33.83 26.32
C ALA A 549 9.79 34.43 25.53
N ILE A 550 9.96 34.67 24.22
CA ILE A 550 8.90 35.15 23.33
C ILE A 550 7.75 34.15 23.25
N LEU A 551 8.05 32.86 23.07
CA LEU A 551 6.99 31.85 23.04
C LEU A 551 6.17 31.80 24.33
N ARG A 552 6.77 32.09 25.50
CA ARG A 552 6.04 32.22 26.77
C ARG A 552 5.18 33.48 26.82
N SER A 553 5.63 34.60 26.26
CA SER A 553 4.84 35.85 26.22
C SER A 553 3.64 35.74 25.28
N VAL A 554 3.83 35.15 24.09
CA VAL A 554 2.77 34.86 23.10
C VAL A 554 1.66 33.97 23.70
N SER A 555 1.98 33.10 24.66
CA SER A 555 0.99 32.24 25.33
C SER A 555 0.08 32.99 26.31
N THR A 556 0.43 34.23 26.67
CA THR A 556 -0.30 35.04 27.66
C THR A 556 -1.08 36.21 27.06
N SER A 557 -0.76 36.60 25.82
CA SER A 557 -1.46 37.63 25.07
C SER A 557 -2.62 37.02 24.26
N SER A 558 -3.84 37.50 24.48
CA SER A 558 -5.02 37.06 23.73
C SER A 558 -5.19 37.80 22.38
N LYS A 559 -4.08 38.19 21.72
CA LYS A 559 -4.14 39.11 20.57
C LYS A 559 -4.11 38.35 19.23
N GLY A 560 -5.30 37.88 18.82
CA GLY A 560 -5.64 37.66 17.41
C GLY A 560 -4.78 36.68 16.60
N ASP A 561 -4.87 36.80 15.26
CA ASP A 561 -4.20 35.94 14.28
C ASP A 561 -2.68 36.16 14.22
N PHE A 562 -2.20 37.36 14.61
CA PHE A 562 -0.77 37.71 14.64
C PHE A 562 0.02 36.83 15.62
N ASP A 563 -0.38 36.80 16.90
CA ASP A 563 0.30 36.01 17.94
C ASP A 563 0.29 34.51 17.62
N ASN A 564 -0.77 34.01 16.98
CA ASN A 564 -0.89 32.60 16.58
C ASN A 564 0.12 32.23 15.47
N VAL A 565 0.27 33.09 14.47
CA VAL A 565 1.20 32.88 13.34
C VAL A 565 2.65 32.92 13.82
N PHE A 566 3.02 33.96 14.59
CA PHE A 566 4.35 34.06 15.17
C PHE A 566 4.64 32.95 16.18
N GLY A 567 3.66 32.58 17.01
CA GLY A 567 3.76 31.44 17.92
C GLY A 567 4.05 30.13 17.19
N LEU A 568 3.45 29.92 16.02
CA LEU A 568 3.71 28.75 15.17
C LEU A 568 5.11 28.81 14.54
N LEU A 569 5.51 29.95 13.98
CA LEU A 569 6.83 30.16 13.37
C LEU A 569 7.96 29.97 14.40
N PHE A 570 7.90 30.67 15.53
CA PHE A 570 8.89 30.51 16.60
C PHE A 570 8.93 29.09 17.14
N SER A 571 7.79 28.41 17.26
CA SER A 571 7.78 27.01 17.68
C SER A 571 8.48 26.10 16.66
N MET A 572 8.31 26.36 15.36
CA MET A 572 9.02 25.62 14.32
C MET A 572 10.52 25.92 14.32
N CYS A 573 10.90 27.20 14.33
CA CYS A 573 12.30 27.62 14.39
C CYS A 573 13.01 27.02 15.61
N PHE A 574 12.35 27.01 16.77
CA PHE A 574 12.86 26.36 17.97
C PHE A 574 13.13 24.87 17.76
N ILE A 575 12.22 24.13 17.11
CA ILE A 575 12.44 22.70 16.82
C ILE A 575 13.59 22.51 15.82
N GLN A 576 13.69 23.34 14.79
CA GLN A 576 14.78 23.27 13.81
C GLN A 576 16.15 23.63 14.42
N LEU A 577 16.21 24.57 15.37
CA LEU A 577 17.42 24.85 16.15
C LEU A 577 17.93 23.58 16.84
N TYR A 578 17.05 22.75 17.40
CA TYR A 578 17.43 21.47 18.02
C TYR A 578 17.83 20.41 16.99
N MET A 579 17.41 20.54 15.74
CA MET A 579 17.85 19.67 14.65
C MET A 579 19.25 20.04 14.13
N GLY A 580 19.85 21.14 14.60
CA GLY A 580 21.19 21.57 14.22
C GLY A 580 21.25 22.25 12.86
N ASP A 581 20.16 22.90 12.44
CA ASP A 581 20.10 23.68 11.19
C ASP A 581 20.75 25.05 11.44
N GLU A 582 21.95 25.30 10.91
CA GLU A 582 22.72 26.53 11.18
C GLU A 582 22.05 27.78 10.58
N GLU A 583 21.47 27.66 9.38
CA GLU A 583 20.80 28.75 8.68
C GLU A 583 19.53 29.23 9.42
N ILE A 584 18.87 28.39 10.21
CA ILE A 584 17.67 28.80 10.97
C ILE A 584 17.99 29.85 12.03
N VAL A 585 19.25 29.95 12.46
CA VAL A 585 19.67 30.87 13.53
C VAL A 585 19.48 32.31 13.08
N GLN A 586 19.95 32.63 11.87
CA GLN A 586 19.80 33.95 11.28
C GLN A 586 18.31 34.28 11.07
N ILE A 587 17.55 33.34 10.48
CA ILE A 587 16.10 33.51 10.27
C ILE A 587 15.37 33.74 11.61
N THR A 588 15.78 33.05 12.68
CA THR A 588 15.18 33.21 14.00
C THR A 588 15.49 34.58 14.60
N GLN A 589 16.72 35.08 14.45
CA GLN A 589 17.11 36.41 14.91
C GLN A 589 16.35 37.52 14.17
N GLU A 590 16.21 37.40 12.84
CA GLU A 590 15.41 38.30 12.02
C GLU A 590 13.93 38.31 12.49
N LEU A 591 13.37 37.12 12.74
CA LEU A 591 12.00 36.97 13.24
C LEU A 591 11.82 37.54 14.66
N ILE A 592 12.81 37.36 15.55
CA ILE A 592 12.82 37.96 16.90
C ILE A 592 12.79 39.48 16.80
N SER A 593 13.67 40.06 15.97
CA SER A 593 13.75 41.52 15.78
C SER A 593 12.42 42.08 15.27
N LEU A 594 11.82 41.41 14.29
CA LEU A 594 10.55 41.81 13.71
C LEU A 594 9.39 41.73 14.70
N TYR A 595 9.29 40.65 15.48
CA TYR A 595 8.26 40.53 16.51
C TYR A 595 8.39 41.60 17.60
N GLN A 596 9.62 41.88 18.07
CA GLN A 596 9.87 42.91 19.08
C GLN A 596 9.48 44.31 18.58
N LYS A 597 9.85 44.66 17.34
CA LYS A 597 9.49 45.96 16.73
C LYS A 597 7.97 46.15 16.62
N GLU A 598 7.24 45.12 16.20
CA GLU A 598 5.78 45.19 16.09
C GLU A 598 5.12 45.33 17.47
N VAL A 599 5.60 44.60 18.48
CA VAL A 599 5.06 44.64 19.85
C VAL A 599 5.32 45.99 20.52
N ASP A 600 6.52 46.54 20.35
CA ASP A 600 6.93 47.79 20.98
C ASP A 600 6.38 49.03 20.25
N LYS A 601 5.74 48.87 19.08
CA LYS A 601 5.21 49.95 18.22
C LYS A 601 6.23 51.07 18.01
N THR A 602 7.50 50.72 17.87
CA THR A 602 8.57 51.69 17.60
C THR A 602 8.34 52.32 16.22
N GLU A 603 8.49 53.64 16.09
CA GLU A 603 8.27 54.44 14.85
C GLU A 603 9.27 54.15 13.71
N ASP A 604 9.67 52.90 13.50
CA ASP A 604 10.48 52.50 12.36
C ASP A 604 9.58 51.88 11.29
N ASN A 605 9.78 52.37 10.06
CA ASN A 605 9.04 52.08 8.83
C ASN A 605 9.34 50.66 8.29
N VAL A 606 9.47 49.65 9.15
CA VAL A 606 9.82 48.28 8.75
C VAL A 606 8.56 47.58 8.26
N ASP A 607 8.60 47.15 7.01
CA ASP A 607 7.52 46.40 6.40
C ASP A 607 7.51 44.94 6.88
N THR A 608 6.65 44.68 7.86
CA THR A 608 6.44 43.35 8.45
C THR A 608 6.05 42.29 7.40
N ALA A 609 5.33 42.68 6.34
CA ALA A 609 4.93 41.76 5.27
C ALA A 609 6.11 41.39 4.35
N LEU A 610 6.99 42.35 4.07
CA LEU A 610 8.17 42.15 3.23
C LEU A 610 9.14 41.14 3.87
N VAL A 611 9.55 41.41 5.11
CA VAL A 611 10.48 40.52 5.84
C VAL A 611 9.86 39.14 6.06
N MET A 612 8.54 39.07 6.32
CA MET A 612 7.87 37.78 6.41
C MET A 612 7.92 37.02 5.07
N THR A 613 7.80 37.73 3.94
CA THR A 613 7.92 37.12 2.61
C THR A 613 9.33 36.56 2.39
N GLU A 614 10.38 37.25 2.80
CA GLU A 614 11.78 36.77 2.75
C GLU A 614 11.98 35.51 3.61
N VAL A 615 11.44 35.49 4.83
CA VAL A 615 11.45 34.31 5.71
C VAL A 615 10.71 33.14 5.06
N LEU A 616 9.58 33.38 4.40
CA LEU A 616 8.87 32.31 3.69
C LEU A 616 9.65 31.81 2.47
N LEU A 617 10.32 32.69 1.74
CA LEU A 617 11.20 32.34 0.63
C LEU A 617 12.34 31.42 1.10
N SER A 618 13.00 31.75 2.22
CA SER A 618 14.07 30.90 2.78
C SER A 618 13.56 29.52 3.25
N PHE A 619 12.29 29.41 3.64
CA PHE A 619 11.68 28.12 4.00
C PHE A 619 11.28 27.27 2.80
N ILE A 620 10.77 27.88 1.72
CA ILE A 620 10.30 27.10 0.55
C ILE A 620 11.43 26.64 -0.38
N THR A 621 12.62 27.23 -0.28
CA THR A 621 13.83 26.78 -0.97
C THR A 621 14.33 25.45 -0.42
N ARG A 622 14.05 25.17 0.86
CA ARG A 622 14.39 23.91 1.52
C ARG A 622 13.51 22.77 1.00
N LYS A 623 14.11 21.59 0.77
CA LYS A 623 13.41 20.36 0.37
C LYS A 623 12.62 19.72 1.54
N SER A 624 11.92 20.53 2.35
CA SER A 624 11.10 20.11 3.49
C SER A 624 9.60 20.27 3.20
N THR A 625 8.85 19.18 3.34
CA THR A 625 7.38 19.21 3.19
C THR A 625 6.71 19.94 4.35
N LEU A 626 7.29 19.86 5.56
CA LEU A 626 6.82 20.55 6.74
C LEU A 626 6.94 22.08 6.58
N LEU A 627 8.14 22.55 6.19
CA LEU A 627 8.38 23.98 5.98
C LEU A 627 7.52 24.53 4.85
N LYS A 628 7.33 23.77 3.75
CA LYS A 628 6.37 24.14 2.70
C LYS A 628 4.96 24.37 3.27
N LYS A 629 4.43 23.41 4.03
CA LYS A 629 3.08 23.53 4.60
C LYS A 629 3.00 24.70 5.58
N LEU A 630 4.03 24.91 6.39
CA LEU A 630 4.11 26.05 7.29
C LEU A 630 4.09 27.37 6.50
N SER A 631 4.91 27.51 5.47
CA SER A 631 4.93 28.72 4.64
C SER A 631 3.59 28.98 3.97
N MET A 632 2.89 27.93 3.50
CA MET A 632 1.53 28.08 2.96
C MET A 632 0.52 28.56 4.01
N ILE A 633 0.57 28.03 5.25
CA ILE A 633 -0.32 28.46 6.34
C ILE A 633 -0.07 29.94 6.65
N VAL A 634 1.20 30.35 6.77
CA VAL A 634 1.55 31.75 7.04
C VAL A 634 1.14 32.65 5.87
N TRP A 635 1.40 32.22 4.63
CA TRP A 635 1.00 32.93 3.43
C TRP A 635 -0.51 33.16 3.36
N ASP A 636 -1.30 32.12 3.60
CA ASP A 636 -2.77 32.15 3.48
C ASP A 636 -3.43 32.92 4.63
N HIS A 637 -3.00 32.70 5.87
CA HIS A 637 -3.65 33.29 7.05
C HIS A 637 -3.10 34.66 7.44
N PHE A 638 -1.83 34.95 7.16
CA PHE A 638 -1.19 36.21 7.52
C PHE A 638 -1.05 37.14 6.32
N LEU A 639 -0.25 36.78 5.32
CA LEU A 639 0.09 37.69 4.21
C LEU A 639 -1.11 37.97 3.29
N CYS A 640 -1.93 36.97 3.00
CA CYS A 640 -3.19 37.15 2.28
C CYS A 640 -4.31 37.75 3.15
N GLY A 641 -4.05 38.00 4.45
CA GLY A 641 -4.99 38.63 5.37
C GLY A 641 -5.00 40.15 5.27
N THR A 642 -5.85 40.79 6.06
CA THR A 642 -5.90 42.26 6.18
C THR A 642 -5.21 42.75 7.45
N ASP A 643 -4.72 43.98 7.42
CA ASP A 643 -4.19 44.70 8.59
C ASP A 643 -5.31 45.27 9.48
N GLU A 644 -4.93 46.00 10.54
CA GLU A 644 -5.88 46.64 11.46
C GLU A 644 -6.74 47.72 10.77
N GLU A 645 -6.29 48.25 9.63
CA GLU A 645 -6.95 49.27 8.82
C GLU A 645 -7.86 48.67 7.73
N GLY A 646 -7.87 47.34 7.60
CA GLY A 646 -8.64 46.60 6.61
C GLY A 646 -8.03 46.57 5.22
N GLN A 647 -6.78 47.02 5.07
CA GLN A 647 -6.01 46.90 3.84
C GLN A 647 -5.32 45.53 3.77
N LEU A 648 -5.03 45.08 2.56
CA LEU A 648 -4.29 43.84 2.33
C LEU A 648 -2.85 43.99 2.89
N ARG A 649 -2.38 43.02 3.69
CA ARG A 649 -1.03 43.10 4.27
C ARG A 649 0.07 42.97 3.21
N ILE A 650 -0.13 42.10 2.24
CA ILE A 650 0.80 41.94 1.13
C ILE A 650 0.75 43.14 0.18
N ASN A 651 1.93 43.62 -0.22
CA ASN A 651 2.11 44.79 -1.09
C ASN A 651 2.93 44.46 -2.35
N ASP A 652 3.19 45.47 -3.17
CA ASP A 652 3.94 45.33 -4.43
C ASP A 652 5.38 44.83 -4.21
N GLU A 653 6.06 45.28 -3.15
CA GLU A 653 7.45 44.88 -2.85
C GLU A 653 7.53 43.38 -2.53
N CYS A 654 6.56 42.85 -1.77
CA CYS A 654 6.47 41.41 -1.49
C CYS A 654 6.31 40.58 -2.77
N PHE A 655 5.53 41.07 -3.75
CA PHE A 655 5.34 40.36 -5.01
C PHE A 655 6.56 40.46 -5.91
N GLU A 656 7.30 41.57 -5.91
CA GLU A 656 8.54 41.67 -6.68
C GLU A 656 9.58 40.65 -6.20
N LEU A 657 9.71 40.38 -4.90
CA LEU A 657 10.56 39.29 -4.40
C LEU A 657 10.19 37.92 -5.02
N LEU A 658 8.89 37.63 -5.14
CA LEU A 658 8.41 36.41 -5.80
C LEU A 658 8.70 36.45 -7.31
N PHE A 659 8.50 37.60 -7.95
CA PHE A 659 8.69 37.75 -9.38
C PHE A 659 10.15 37.63 -9.78
N ASP A 660 11.06 38.13 -8.96
CA ASP A 660 12.49 38.03 -9.22
C ASP A 660 12.93 36.57 -9.27
N VAL A 661 12.47 35.73 -8.33
CA VAL A 661 12.67 34.28 -8.38
C VAL A 661 12.18 33.66 -9.70
N LEU A 662 11.03 34.10 -10.23
CA LEU A 662 10.49 33.58 -11.49
C LEU A 662 11.29 34.07 -12.72
N LYS A 663 11.81 35.29 -12.68
CA LYS A 663 12.60 35.94 -13.75
C LYS A 663 14.05 35.43 -13.80
N THR A 664 14.58 34.88 -12.71
CA THR A 664 15.97 34.39 -12.66
C THR A 664 16.18 33.15 -13.54
N LYS A 665 17.35 33.02 -14.17
CA LYS A 665 17.69 31.86 -15.03
C LYS A 665 17.85 30.57 -14.21
N GLU A 666 17.53 29.43 -14.82
CA GLU A 666 17.63 28.09 -14.21
C GLU A 666 19.05 27.51 -14.31
N ASN A 667 20.05 28.26 -13.84
CA ASN A 667 21.46 27.90 -13.90
C ASN A 667 22.19 28.26 -12.59
N LYS A 668 23.47 27.88 -12.49
CA LYS A 668 24.31 28.14 -11.30
C LYS A 668 24.44 29.64 -11.01
N GLU A 669 24.54 30.47 -12.05
CA GLU A 669 24.60 31.93 -11.95
C GLU A 669 23.31 32.53 -11.37
N GLY A 670 22.15 32.09 -11.86
CA GLY A 670 20.86 32.51 -11.33
C GLY A 670 20.64 32.05 -9.88
N GLN A 671 21.15 30.86 -9.52
CA GLN A 671 21.15 30.44 -8.12
C GLN A 671 22.00 31.38 -7.27
N LYS A 672 23.21 31.73 -7.71
CA LYS A 672 24.08 32.68 -7.00
C LYS A 672 23.43 34.06 -6.83
N GLN A 673 22.81 34.58 -7.88
CA GLN A 673 22.10 35.87 -7.87
C GLN A 673 21.02 35.97 -6.77
N LEU A 674 20.44 34.85 -6.32
CA LEU A 674 19.38 34.83 -5.30
C LEU A 674 19.88 34.49 -3.88
N PHE A 675 21.09 33.94 -3.74
CA PHE A 675 21.56 33.36 -2.46
C PHE A 675 22.95 33.84 -2.00
N GLU A 676 23.78 34.44 -2.87
CA GLU A 676 25.06 35.05 -2.46
C GLU A 676 24.86 36.56 -2.26
N ASN A 677 25.07 37.05 -1.03
CA ASN A 677 25.06 38.47 -0.69
C ASN A 677 26.10 39.25 -1.52
N ASP A 678 25.74 40.49 -1.86
CA ASP A 678 26.35 41.49 -2.77
C ASP A 678 27.88 41.79 -2.69
N ASP A 679 28.72 41.01 -2.00
CA ASP A 679 30.12 41.40 -1.69
C ASP A 679 31.25 40.63 -2.41
N GLU A 680 30.98 39.68 -3.31
CA GLU A 680 32.03 39.10 -4.18
C GLU A 680 31.59 38.95 -5.64
N MET A 681 31.46 40.07 -6.35
CA MET A 681 31.56 40.07 -7.82
C MET A 681 32.99 39.70 -8.24
N VAL A 682 33.27 38.41 -8.34
CA VAL A 682 34.37 37.92 -9.19
C VAL A 682 33.84 37.87 -10.62
N VAL A 683 34.18 38.90 -11.39
CA VAL A 683 34.02 38.91 -12.84
C VAL A 683 34.99 37.87 -13.42
N ASP A 684 34.53 36.64 -13.62
CA ASP A 684 35.15 35.77 -14.63
C ASP A 684 34.40 36.02 -15.93
N GLY A 685 34.92 36.99 -16.69
CA GLY A 685 34.49 37.25 -18.05
C GLY A 685 35.07 36.18 -18.95
N GLU A 686 34.19 35.39 -19.56
CA GLU A 686 34.37 34.79 -20.88
C GLU A 686 32.96 34.44 -21.39
N ASP A 687 32.43 35.36 -22.19
CA ASP A 687 31.28 35.12 -23.07
C ASP A 687 31.68 34.06 -24.10
N GLU A 688 31.08 32.87 -24.04
CA GLU A 688 30.97 32.00 -25.21
C GLU A 688 29.48 31.86 -25.55
N GLU A 689 29.00 32.78 -26.39
CA GLU A 689 27.85 32.54 -27.25
C GLU A 689 28.22 31.42 -28.24
N GLY A 690 27.75 30.21 -27.98
CA GLY A 690 27.72 29.14 -28.98
C GLY A 690 26.51 29.33 -29.89
N ASP A 691 26.69 30.08 -30.98
CA ASP A 691 25.86 29.95 -32.18
C ASP A 691 26.03 28.51 -32.72
N GLU A 692 24.98 27.68 -32.57
CA GLU A 692 24.83 26.48 -33.39
C GLU A 692 24.05 26.88 -34.64
N ASP A 693 24.80 27.23 -35.69
CA ASP A 693 24.30 27.42 -37.05
C ASP A 693 23.69 26.11 -37.58
N ASP A 694 22.43 26.23 -38.03
CA ASP A 694 21.78 25.33 -38.99
C ASP A 694 22.60 25.33 -40.30
N ASP A 695 23.02 24.15 -40.79
CA ASP A 695 23.06 23.79 -42.21
C ASP A 695 23.58 22.35 -42.39
N GLU A 696 22.72 21.41 -42.78
CA GLU A 696 23.04 20.39 -43.78
C GLU A 696 21.76 19.81 -44.40
N ASP A 697 21.32 20.45 -45.49
CA ASP A 697 20.43 19.86 -46.48
C ASP A 697 21.21 18.84 -47.34
N GLY A 698 20.60 17.68 -47.58
CA GLY A 698 21.11 16.64 -48.46
C GLY A 698 19.99 15.78 -49.03
N ASP A 699 19.33 16.30 -50.05
CA ASP A 699 18.32 15.66 -50.91
C ASP A 699 18.66 14.21 -51.34
N ASN A 700 17.63 13.36 -51.38
CA ASN A 700 17.41 12.52 -52.56
C ASN A 700 15.92 12.16 -52.75
N ASP A 701 15.36 12.78 -53.79
CA ASP A 701 14.06 12.51 -54.41
C ASP A 701 13.88 11.05 -54.88
N SER A 702 12.65 10.52 -54.78
CA SER A 702 11.93 9.89 -55.92
C SER A 702 10.45 9.58 -55.61
N GLU A 703 9.58 10.45 -56.13
CA GLU A 703 8.34 10.21 -56.92
C GLU A 703 7.36 9.09 -56.52
N ASP A 704 6.13 9.51 -56.12
CA ASP A 704 4.84 9.36 -56.84
C ASP A 704 4.07 8.08 -56.44
N GLY A 705 2.78 8.06 -56.09
CA GLY A 705 1.69 9.01 -56.30
C GLY A 705 0.45 8.19 -56.65
N ASN A 706 -0.59 8.20 -55.79
CA ASN A 706 -2.00 8.31 -56.21
C ASN A 706 -3.01 8.24 -55.06
N ASN A 707 -4.02 9.11 -55.23
CA ASN A 707 -5.29 9.23 -54.53
C ASN A 707 -6.06 7.92 -54.37
N ASP A 708 -6.79 7.77 -53.25
CA ASP A 708 -8.25 7.91 -53.31
C ASP A 708 -8.86 8.13 -51.92
N SER A 709 -9.80 9.07 -51.89
CA SER A 709 -10.74 9.40 -50.84
C SER A 709 -11.83 8.33 -50.69
N GLU A 710 -12.25 8.01 -49.47
CA GLU A 710 -13.67 7.81 -49.13
C GLU A 710 -13.92 7.81 -47.61
N ASP A 711 -14.97 8.55 -47.23
CA ASP A 711 -15.57 8.68 -45.90
C ASP A 711 -16.17 7.36 -45.37
N GLY A 712 -16.29 7.25 -44.03
CA GLY A 712 -17.20 6.29 -43.40
C GLY A 712 -17.08 6.19 -41.88
N ASP A 713 -17.88 6.97 -41.17
CA ASP A 713 -18.17 6.88 -39.73
C ASP A 713 -18.52 5.45 -39.24
N ASN A 714 -18.06 5.10 -38.03
CA ASN A 714 -18.90 4.55 -36.95
C ASN A 714 -18.11 4.36 -35.63
N ASP A 715 -18.46 5.22 -34.67
CA ASP A 715 -18.63 5.06 -33.22
C ASP A 715 -18.27 3.74 -32.46
N LEU A 716 -17.59 3.99 -31.32
CA LEU A 716 -17.74 3.40 -29.96
C LEU A 716 -17.43 1.90 -29.74
N ASP A 717 -16.38 1.56 -28.97
CA ASP A 717 -16.41 1.48 -27.49
C ASP A 717 -15.15 0.78 -26.92
N ASP A 718 -14.83 1.15 -25.69
CA ASP A 718 -13.85 0.75 -24.67
C ASP A 718 -12.90 -0.46 -24.86
N GLY A 719 -11.64 -0.20 -24.47
CA GLY A 719 -10.64 -1.22 -24.19
C GLY A 719 -9.40 -0.63 -23.51
N ASP A 720 -9.48 -0.45 -22.19
CA ASP A 720 -8.37 -0.22 -21.25
C ASP A 720 -7.11 -0.99 -21.65
N ASN A 721 -5.97 -0.29 -21.73
CA ASN A 721 -4.66 -0.94 -21.66
C ASN A 721 -3.66 -0.06 -20.90
N ASP A 722 -3.26 -0.60 -19.75
CA ASP A 722 -2.21 -0.14 -18.86
C ASP A 722 -0.92 0.16 -19.64
N SER A 723 -0.44 1.40 -19.48
CA SER A 723 0.91 1.81 -19.86
C SER A 723 1.90 1.26 -18.83
N GLU A 724 2.53 0.12 -19.15
CA GLU A 724 3.79 -0.30 -18.54
C GLU A 724 4.95 0.48 -19.17
N ASP A 725 5.56 1.36 -18.37
CA ASP A 725 6.86 1.97 -18.63
C ASP A 725 7.93 0.88 -18.73
N GLY A 726 8.46 0.69 -19.94
CA GLY A 726 9.66 -0.09 -20.21
C GLY A 726 10.75 0.84 -20.71
N ASP A 727 11.54 1.38 -19.79
CA ASP A 727 12.79 2.10 -20.07
C ASP A 727 13.71 1.21 -20.90
N ASN A 728 14.03 1.67 -22.11
CA ASN A 728 15.06 1.09 -22.96
C ASN A 728 15.84 2.24 -23.58
N ASP A 729 16.60 2.95 -22.74
CA ASP A 729 17.65 3.87 -23.18
C ASP A 729 18.79 3.04 -23.79
N SER A 730 18.83 3.02 -25.13
CA SER A 730 20.02 2.67 -25.88
C SER A 730 20.91 3.91 -25.95
N ASP A 731 21.93 3.96 -25.12
CA ASP A 731 23.00 4.96 -25.16
C ASP A 731 23.77 4.85 -26.50
N ASP A 732 23.53 5.80 -27.40
CA ASP A 732 24.39 6.09 -28.56
C ASP A 732 25.43 7.13 -28.11
N ASP A 733 26.53 6.63 -27.56
CA ASP A 733 27.62 7.39 -26.97
C ASP A 733 28.76 7.51 -28.00
N SER A 734 28.66 8.46 -28.92
CA SER A 734 29.79 8.83 -29.77
C SER A 734 29.78 10.32 -30.13
N ASN A 735 30.32 11.14 -29.23
CA ASN A 735 31.14 12.31 -29.57
C ASN A 735 31.68 12.98 -28.30
N ASN A 736 32.88 12.56 -27.87
CA ASN A 736 33.66 13.27 -26.86
C ASN A 736 35.17 13.04 -27.06
N GLU A 737 35.70 13.39 -28.24
CA GLU A 737 37.12 13.17 -28.59
C GLU A 737 38.09 14.17 -27.96
N THR A 738 37.63 15.26 -27.33
CA THR A 738 38.54 16.30 -26.80
C THR A 738 38.92 16.12 -25.32
N ALA A 739 38.15 15.37 -24.53
CA ALA A 739 38.48 15.09 -23.12
C ALA A 739 39.28 13.79 -22.91
N ASN A 740 39.33 12.90 -23.90
CA ASN A 740 40.03 11.61 -23.81
C ASN A 740 41.56 11.71 -23.96
N ASN A 741 42.10 12.78 -24.55
CA ASN A 741 43.55 12.91 -24.79
C ASN A 741 44.35 13.27 -23.52
N THR A 742 43.83 14.09 -22.61
CA THR A 742 44.58 14.51 -21.42
C THR A 742 44.67 13.42 -20.35
N MET A 743 43.63 12.58 -20.20
CA MET A 743 43.61 11.44 -19.28
C MET A 743 44.53 10.30 -19.77
N THR A 744 44.51 10.00 -21.06
CA THR A 744 45.37 8.96 -21.64
C THR A 744 46.85 9.32 -21.61
N ASP A 745 47.21 10.59 -21.74
CA ASP A 745 48.61 11.03 -21.65
C ASP A 745 49.13 11.04 -20.20
N LEU A 746 48.27 11.36 -19.22
CA LEU A 746 48.59 11.22 -17.78
C LEU A 746 48.73 9.75 -17.35
N ASP A 747 47.90 8.86 -17.89
CA ASP A 747 47.99 7.42 -17.64
C ASP A 747 49.26 6.81 -18.25
N LYS A 748 49.67 7.24 -19.45
CA LYS A 748 50.96 6.85 -20.04
C LYS A 748 52.14 7.32 -19.19
N GLU A 749 52.14 8.58 -18.75
CA GLU A 749 53.25 9.13 -17.96
C GLU A 749 53.37 8.47 -16.59
N THR A 750 52.24 8.17 -15.93
CA THR A 750 52.23 7.47 -14.64
C THR A 750 52.65 6.01 -14.76
N ASN A 751 52.21 5.29 -15.79
CA ASN A 751 52.65 3.91 -16.06
C ASN A 751 54.14 3.83 -16.39
N LEU A 752 54.70 4.80 -17.12
CA LEU A 752 56.12 4.86 -17.45
C LEU A 752 56.98 5.14 -16.21
N LYS A 753 56.51 6.00 -15.29
CA LYS A 753 57.15 6.23 -13.98
C LYS A 753 57.07 4.99 -13.07
N LEU A 754 55.95 4.26 -13.09
CA LEU A 754 55.77 3.03 -12.32
C LEU A 754 56.69 1.90 -12.82
N ALA A 755 56.77 1.70 -14.14
CA ALA A 755 57.63 0.70 -14.76
C ALA A 755 59.12 0.98 -14.50
N LYS A 756 59.52 2.26 -14.54
CA LYS A 756 60.88 2.70 -14.20
C LYS A 756 61.21 2.50 -12.72
N ALA A 757 60.24 2.67 -11.82
CA ALA A 757 60.41 2.39 -10.39
C ALA A 757 60.54 0.88 -10.12
N LEU A 758 59.82 0.03 -10.87
CA LEU A 758 59.82 -1.43 -10.73
C LEU A 758 60.91 -2.16 -11.55
N GLY A 759 61.71 -1.43 -12.34
CA GLY A 759 62.80 -2.00 -13.15
C GLY A 759 62.35 -2.81 -14.37
N ILE A 760 61.10 -2.64 -14.83
CA ILE A 760 60.53 -3.38 -15.97
C ILE A 760 60.78 -2.58 -17.27
N PRO A 761 61.41 -3.16 -18.30
CA PRO A 761 61.57 -2.51 -19.60
C PRO A 761 60.21 -2.23 -20.24
N THR A 762 59.94 -0.98 -20.60
CA THR A 762 58.69 -0.54 -21.27
C THR A 762 59.04 0.28 -22.52
N ALA A 763 58.22 0.17 -23.57
CA ALA A 763 58.38 0.97 -24.80
C ALA A 763 57.84 2.40 -24.61
N GLU A 764 58.21 3.34 -25.49
CA GLU A 764 57.74 4.75 -25.47
C GLU A 764 56.20 4.93 -25.46
N SER A 765 55.43 3.88 -25.77
CA SER A 765 53.96 3.89 -25.73
C SER A 765 53.35 3.61 -24.35
N GLY A 766 54.11 3.16 -23.36
CA GLY A 766 53.62 2.85 -22.00
C GLY A 766 52.93 1.49 -21.82
N GLU A 767 52.91 0.62 -22.85
CA GLU A 767 52.43 -0.77 -22.74
C GLU A 767 53.54 -1.74 -22.35
N VAL A 768 53.24 -2.66 -21.42
CA VAL A 768 54.15 -3.73 -20.98
C VAL A 768 54.03 -4.92 -21.94
N LYS A 769 55.04 -5.16 -22.78
CA LYS A 769 55.08 -6.35 -23.66
C LYS A 769 55.55 -7.56 -22.88
N PHE A 770 54.62 -8.49 -22.59
CA PHE A 770 54.95 -9.77 -21.94
C PHE A 770 55.76 -10.73 -22.84
N ASP A 771 55.78 -10.51 -24.17
CA ASP A 771 56.43 -11.40 -25.13
C ASP A 771 57.97 -11.29 -25.19
N GLU A 772 58.59 -10.28 -24.57
CA GLU A 772 60.06 -10.12 -24.49
C GLU A 772 60.67 -10.62 -23.17
N LEU A 773 59.85 -11.16 -22.25
CA LEU A 773 60.30 -11.77 -20.99
C LEU A 773 60.62 -13.27 -21.13
N SER A 774 60.32 -13.89 -22.27
CA SER A 774 60.49 -15.34 -22.50
C SER A 774 61.86 -15.77 -23.07
N ASP A 775 62.74 -14.83 -23.43
CA ASP A 775 64.04 -15.13 -24.07
C ASP A 775 65.26 -14.97 -23.13
N LEU A 776 65.05 -14.99 -21.81
CA LEU A 776 66.11 -14.95 -20.79
C LEU A 776 66.30 -16.29 -20.05
N ASP A 777 65.95 -17.41 -20.69
CA ASP A 777 66.20 -18.75 -20.13
C ASP A 777 67.13 -19.56 -21.04
N SER A 778 68.44 -19.29 -20.95
CA SER A 778 69.47 -20.25 -21.37
C SER A 778 70.88 -19.91 -20.87
N SER A 779 71.34 -20.69 -19.89
CA SER A 779 72.75 -20.97 -19.54
C SER A 779 73.55 -19.92 -18.74
N ASN A 780 73.47 -19.98 -17.41
CA ASN A 780 74.53 -20.56 -16.56
C ASN A 780 74.08 -20.57 -15.09
N ASP A 781 74.08 -21.75 -14.47
CA ASP A 781 73.89 -21.93 -13.03
C ASP A 781 75.08 -21.33 -12.26
N GLU A 782 74.83 -20.45 -11.28
CA GLU A 782 75.58 -20.30 -10.01
C GLU A 782 75.11 -19.05 -9.23
N TYR A 783 74.39 -19.27 -8.11
CA TYR A 783 74.21 -18.39 -6.93
C TYR A 783 73.68 -16.95 -7.19
N GLU A 784 72.79 -16.32 -6.42
CA GLU A 784 72.39 -16.42 -5.03
C GLU A 784 71.07 -15.64 -4.92
N SER A 785 70.07 -16.21 -4.26
CA SER A 785 68.84 -15.51 -3.89
C SER A 785 69.18 -14.48 -2.80
N ASP A 786 69.63 -13.29 -3.18
CA ASP A 786 69.53 -12.13 -2.30
C ASP A 786 68.05 -11.72 -2.25
N SER A 787 67.39 -12.22 -1.20
CA SER A 787 66.16 -11.65 -0.69
C SER A 787 66.32 -10.14 -0.60
N MET A 788 65.51 -9.38 -1.35
CA MET A 788 65.41 -7.93 -1.18
C MET A 788 65.23 -7.63 0.31
N ASP A 789 66.19 -6.88 0.87
CA ASP A 789 66.18 -6.46 2.25
C ASP A 789 64.90 -5.65 2.53
N ASP A 790 64.23 -5.90 3.67
CA ASP A 790 62.94 -5.28 4.04
C ASP A 790 63.02 -3.74 3.99
N GLU A 791 64.21 -3.18 4.22
CA GLU A 791 64.50 -1.74 4.16
C GLU A 791 64.46 -1.17 2.72
N GLN A 792 64.77 -1.98 1.71
CA GLN A 792 64.64 -1.61 0.29
C GLN A 792 63.20 -1.75 -0.22
N MET A 793 62.42 -2.71 0.33
CA MET A 793 61.00 -2.84 0.00
C MET A 793 60.16 -1.69 0.61
N MET A 794 60.51 -1.22 1.83
CA MET A 794 59.92 0.00 2.40
C MET A 794 60.28 1.26 1.60
N ALA A 795 61.51 1.37 1.08
CA ALA A 795 61.94 2.53 0.30
C ALA A 795 61.20 2.66 -1.05
N MET A 796 60.76 1.54 -1.65
CA MET A 796 59.90 1.55 -2.85
C MET A 796 58.44 1.91 -2.53
N ASP A 797 57.92 1.49 -1.38
CA ASP A 797 56.54 1.79 -0.95
C ASP A 797 56.32 3.30 -0.75
N ASP A 798 57.32 4.02 -0.23
CA ASP A 798 57.30 5.48 -0.11
C ASP A 798 57.31 6.19 -1.48
N GLN A 799 58.01 5.63 -2.48
CA GLN A 799 58.04 6.17 -3.84
C GLN A 799 56.73 5.88 -4.58
N LEU A 800 56.18 4.67 -4.47
CA LEU A 800 54.87 4.30 -5.01
C LEU A 800 53.76 5.15 -4.36
N SER A 801 53.79 5.32 -3.04
CA SER A 801 52.83 6.15 -2.31
C SER A 801 52.90 7.63 -2.72
N LYS A 802 54.08 8.17 -3.03
CA LYS A 802 54.22 9.54 -3.58
C LYS A 802 53.64 9.63 -4.98
N ILE A 803 53.90 8.66 -5.86
CA ILE A 803 53.35 8.64 -7.22
C ILE A 803 51.81 8.51 -7.18
N PHE A 804 51.27 7.69 -6.28
CA PHE A 804 49.82 7.56 -6.10
C PHE A 804 49.19 8.77 -5.40
N LYS A 805 49.87 9.42 -4.45
CA LYS A 805 49.42 10.70 -3.88
C LYS A 805 49.43 11.82 -4.91
N GLU A 806 50.48 11.96 -5.71
CA GLU A 806 50.53 12.96 -6.79
C GLU A 806 49.43 12.70 -7.82
N ARG A 807 49.16 11.44 -8.19
CA ARG A 807 48.02 11.08 -9.05
C ARG A 807 46.68 11.40 -8.39
N GLN A 808 46.50 11.08 -7.11
CA GLN A 808 45.26 11.35 -6.38
C GLN A 808 45.05 12.86 -6.17
N ASP A 809 46.10 13.64 -5.92
CA ASP A 809 46.05 15.10 -5.76
C ASP A 809 45.78 15.80 -7.10
N ILE A 810 46.30 15.27 -8.21
CA ILE A 810 45.95 15.72 -9.57
C ILE A 810 44.49 15.35 -9.91
N LEU A 811 44.04 14.14 -9.59
CA LEU A 811 42.64 13.70 -9.75
C LEU A 811 41.66 14.50 -8.88
N ASN A 812 42.09 14.92 -7.69
CA ASN A 812 41.29 15.72 -6.77
C ASN A 812 41.27 17.22 -7.17
N SER A 813 42.32 17.72 -7.83
CA SER A 813 42.40 19.12 -8.27
C SER A 813 41.76 19.38 -9.64
N VAL A 814 41.66 18.37 -10.50
CA VAL A 814 40.88 18.44 -11.73
C VAL A 814 39.42 18.10 -11.42
N SER A 815 38.56 19.12 -11.30
CA SER A 815 37.10 18.93 -11.23
C SER A 815 36.63 18.20 -12.49
N SER A 816 36.39 16.89 -12.39
CA SER A 816 36.00 16.09 -13.57
C SER A 816 34.72 16.66 -14.19
N GLY A 817 34.61 16.63 -15.53
CA GLY A 817 33.43 17.13 -16.24
C GLY A 817 32.11 16.55 -15.72
N ASN A 818 32.13 15.33 -15.17
CA ASN A 818 30.97 14.70 -14.53
C ASN A 818 30.54 15.42 -13.25
N LYS A 819 31.48 15.90 -12.41
CA LYS A 819 31.16 16.65 -11.19
C LYS A 819 30.56 18.03 -11.52
N ARG A 820 31.13 18.73 -12.52
CA ARG A 820 30.58 20.01 -13.01
C ARG A 820 29.19 19.82 -13.64
N LYS A 821 28.97 18.73 -14.40
CA LYS A 821 27.66 18.39 -14.98
C LYS A 821 26.62 18.09 -13.90
N THR A 822 26.98 17.35 -12.85
CA THR A 822 26.08 17.11 -11.70
C THR A 822 25.75 18.38 -10.93
N GLU A 823 26.72 19.27 -10.68
CA GLU A 823 26.47 20.53 -9.99
C GLU A 823 25.55 21.46 -10.79
N VAL A 824 25.73 21.55 -12.11
CA VAL A 824 24.86 22.33 -12.99
C VAL A 824 23.45 21.75 -13.01
N HIS A 825 23.31 20.43 -13.06
CA HIS A 825 22.03 19.75 -13.01
C HIS A 825 21.32 20.00 -11.67
N GLU A 826 22.02 19.86 -10.54
CA GLU A 826 21.45 20.08 -9.21
C GLU A 826 21.03 21.54 -9.00
N ALA A 827 21.84 22.50 -9.44
CA ALA A 827 21.50 23.93 -9.40
C ALA A 827 20.23 24.23 -10.20
N ARG A 828 20.12 23.66 -11.40
CA ARG A 828 18.93 23.77 -12.24
C ARG A 828 17.69 23.16 -11.57
N GLU A 829 17.82 21.95 -11.02
CA GLU A 829 16.72 21.26 -10.33
C GLU A 829 16.25 22.05 -9.09
N ASN A 830 17.18 22.59 -8.30
CA ASN A 830 16.86 23.42 -7.15
C ASN A 830 16.11 24.70 -7.56
N MET A 831 16.49 25.33 -8.68
CA MET A 831 15.80 26.51 -9.20
C MET A 831 14.39 26.17 -9.71
N ILE A 832 14.24 25.07 -10.46
CA ILE A 832 12.93 24.58 -10.93
C ILE A 832 12.03 24.27 -9.73
N PHE A 833 12.58 23.65 -8.69
CA PHE A 833 11.88 23.37 -7.44
C PHE A 833 11.40 24.66 -6.78
N PHE A 834 12.28 25.66 -6.64
CA PHE A 834 11.95 26.93 -6.00
C PHE A 834 10.85 27.69 -6.76
N LYS A 835 10.99 27.82 -8.09
CA LYS A 835 9.98 28.43 -8.97
C LYS A 835 8.63 27.73 -8.87
N ASN A 836 8.62 26.39 -8.80
CA ASN A 836 7.39 25.63 -8.59
C ASN A 836 6.67 25.99 -7.29
N ARG A 837 7.42 26.29 -6.22
CA ARG A 837 6.88 26.69 -4.91
C ARG A 837 6.38 28.13 -4.90
N VAL A 838 7.08 29.04 -5.58
CA VAL A 838 6.59 30.41 -5.78
C VAL A 838 5.27 30.42 -6.56
N LEU A 839 5.15 29.59 -7.61
CA LEU A 839 3.88 29.43 -8.31
C LEU A 839 2.75 28.89 -7.41
N ASP A 840 3.07 28.04 -6.42
CA ASP A 840 2.06 27.57 -5.45
C ASP A 840 1.55 28.73 -4.57
N LEU A 841 2.44 29.63 -4.12
CA LEU A 841 2.08 30.83 -3.36
C LEU A 841 1.21 31.79 -4.17
N LEU A 842 1.62 32.10 -5.42
CA LEU A 842 0.82 32.93 -6.33
C LEU A 842 -0.54 32.29 -6.63
N GLU A 843 -0.59 30.98 -6.87
CA GLU A 843 -1.86 30.29 -7.06
C GLU A 843 -2.75 30.39 -5.80
N SER A 844 -2.16 30.27 -4.60
CA SER A 844 -2.92 30.44 -3.35
C SER A 844 -3.47 31.85 -3.20
N PHE A 845 -2.69 32.87 -3.52
CA PHE A 845 -3.15 34.25 -3.50
C PHE A 845 -4.37 34.45 -4.43
N THR A 846 -4.30 33.96 -5.68
CA THR A 846 -5.44 34.08 -6.61
C THR A 846 -6.71 33.36 -6.14
N LYS A 847 -6.59 32.35 -5.25
CA LYS A 847 -7.74 31.65 -4.66
C LYS A 847 -8.38 32.47 -3.54
N HIS A 848 -7.57 33.11 -2.70
CA HIS A 848 -8.04 33.98 -1.62
C HIS A 848 -8.64 35.27 -2.17
N HIS A 849 -7.99 35.86 -3.18
CA HIS A 849 -8.36 37.14 -3.78
C HIS A 849 -8.59 37.03 -5.29
N PRO A 850 -9.68 36.36 -5.74
CA PRO A 850 -9.90 36.06 -7.15
C PRO A 850 -10.11 37.30 -8.05
N ASN A 851 -10.46 38.44 -7.46
CA ASN A 851 -10.78 39.67 -8.19
C ASN A 851 -9.75 40.79 -7.96
N ALA A 852 -8.63 40.50 -7.27
CA ALA A 852 -7.60 41.51 -7.02
C ALA A 852 -6.84 41.89 -8.30
N GLU A 853 -6.49 43.16 -8.42
CA GLU A 853 -5.69 43.67 -9.54
C GLU A 853 -4.29 43.02 -9.62
N TYR A 854 -3.73 42.61 -8.48
CA TYR A 854 -2.45 41.88 -8.39
C TYR A 854 -2.42 40.63 -9.27
N ASN A 855 -3.54 39.94 -9.45
CA ASN A 855 -3.62 38.76 -10.32
C ASN A 855 -3.23 39.10 -11.77
N LEU A 856 -3.46 40.34 -12.22
CA LEU A 856 -3.04 40.80 -13.54
C LEU A 856 -1.55 41.15 -13.58
N LYS A 857 -0.99 41.66 -12.47
CA LYS A 857 0.46 41.94 -12.34
C LYS A 857 1.31 40.66 -12.48
N PHE A 858 0.75 39.48 -12.13
CA PHE A 858 1.42 38.18 -12.27
C PHE A 858 1.68 37.77 -13.74
N ILE A 859 0.96 38.35 -14.71
CA ILE A 859 1.05 37.97 -16.12
C ILE A 859 2.48 38.10 -16.65
N GLY A 860 3.12 39.25 -16.43
CA GLY A 860 4.47 39.52 -16.94
C GLY A 860 5.49 38.48 -16.43
N PRO A 861 5.66 38.34 -15.11
CA PRO A 861 6.57 37.34 -14.52
C PRO A 861 6.29 35.90 -14.94
N VAL A 862 5.02 35.49 -15.03
CA VAL A 862 4.64 34.13 -15.45
C VAL A 862 4.95 33.88 -16.93
N VAL A 863 4.72 34.86 -17.81
CA VAL A 863 5.10 34.75 -19.23
C VAL A 863 6.62 34.68 -19.38
N THR A 864 7.36 35.53 -18.66
CA THR A 864 8.83 35.47 -18.62
C THR A 864 9.31 34.09 -18.15
N LEU A 865 8.70 33.52 -17.11
CA LEU A 865 9.00 32.16 -16.65
C LEU A 865 8.77 31.11 -17.74
N ILE A 866 7.62 31.15 -18.43
CA ILE A 866 7.29 30.20 -19.51
C ILE A 866 8.32 30.28 -20.65
N ASN A 867 8.90 31.45 -20.89
CA ASN A 867 9.94 31.64 -21.90
C ASN A 867 11.33 31.18 -21.47
N LEU A 868 11.67 31.41 -20.20
CA LEU A 868 13.00 31.08 -19.66
C LEU A 868 13.14 29.60 -19.32
N THR A 869 12.04 28.93 -18.96
CA THR A 869 12.11 27.56 -18.46
C THR A 869 12.31 26.57 -19.60
N MET A 870 13.29 25.69 -19.43
CA MET A 870 13.52 24.54 -20.31
C MET A 870 12.84 23.27 -19.77
N ASP A 871 12.22 23.34 -18.58
CA ASP A 871 11.45 22.24 -18.03
C ASP A 871 10.00 22.24 -18.51
N LYS A 872 9.59 21.15 -19.15
CA LYS A 872 8.24 21.00 -19.71
C LYS A 872 7.18 21.02 -18.61
N SER A 873 7.47 20.44 -17.44
CA SER A 873 6.49 20.33 -16.34
C SER A 873 6.18 21.69 -15.71
N LEU A 874 7.21 22.50 -15.44
CA LEU A 874 7.12 23.85 -14.91
C LEU A 874 6.44 24.78 -15.91
N GLY A 875 6.82 24.73 -17.19
CA GLY A 875 6.18 25.50 -18.26
C GLY A 875 4.67 25.20 -18.40
N VAL A 876 4.28 23.91 -18.36
CA VAL A 876 2.87 23.51 -18.40
C VAL A 876 2.11 24.00 -17.15
N LYS A 877 2.72 23.92 -15.96
CA LYS A 877 2.11 24.42 -14.72
C LYS A 877 1.89 25.93 -14.78
N ALA A 878 2.90 26.70 -15.19
CA ALA A 878 2.82 28.14 -15.35
C ALA A 878 1.74 28.54 -16.39
N HIS A 879 1.71 27.88 -17.55
CA HIS A 879 0.67 28.10 -18.55
C HIS A 879 -0.73 27.74 -18.03
N LYS A 880 -0.87 26.65 -17.28
CA LYS A 880 -2.14 26.25 -16.64
C LYS A 880 -2.57 27.29 -15.61
N PHE A 881 -1.66 27.83 -14.81
CA PHE A 881 -1.94 28.89 -13.85
C PHE A 881 -2.52 30.14 -14.55
N LEU A 882 -1.88 30.59 -15.63
CA LEU A 882 -2.39 31.68 -16.48
C LEU A 882 -3.79 31.38 -17.04
N LYS A 883 -3.96 30.21 -17.66
CA LYS A 883 -5.20 29.82 -18.34
C LYS A 883 -6.37 29.58 -17.40
N THR A 884 -6.15 29.06 -16.20
CA THR A 884 -7.23 28.56 -15.31
C THR A 884 -7.53 29.42 -14.10
N ARG A 885 -6.55 30.22 -13.64
CA ARG A 885 -6.67 31.11 -12.47
C ARG A 885 -6.70 32.57 -12.91
N ILE A 886 -5.60 33.06 -13.48
CA ILE A 886 -5.45 34.47 -13.85
C ILE A 886 -6.54 34.88 -14.84
N SER A 887 -6.88 34.03 -15.81
CA SER A 887 -7.93 34.32 -16.81
C SER A 887 -9.33 34.54 -16.26
N LYS A 888 -9.61 34.07 -15.03
CA LYS A 888 -10.90 34.24 -14.36
C LYS A 888 -10.98 35.52 -13.54
N THR A 889 -9.88 36.26 -13.43
CA THR A 889 -9.82 37.54 -12.72
C THR A 889 -10.77 38.54 -13.35
N LYS A 890 -11.59 39.15 -12.51
CA LYS A 890 -12.48 40.27 -12.87
C LYS A 890 -12.24 41.40 -11.89
N VAL A 891 -11.54 42.42 -12.34
CA VAL A 891 -11.28 43.61 -11.55
C VAL A 891 -12.47 44.58 -11.63
N TYR A 892 -12.81 45.24 -10.52
CA TYR A 892 -13.92 46.18 -10.43
C TYR A 892 -13.45 47.54 -9.90
N SER A 893 -14.14 48.61 -10.30
CA SER A 893 -13.86 50.00 -9.89
C SER A 893 -14.59 50.45 -8.62
N ALA A 894 -15.24 49.55 -7.87
CA ALA A 894 -16.11 49.89 -6.74
C ALA A 894 -15.43 49.64 -5.39
N THR A 895 -15.79 50.43 -4.36
CA THR A 895 -15.14 50.48 -3.03
C THR A 895 -15.00 49.11 -2.35
N GLY A 896 -13.76 48.60 -2.30
CA GLY A 896 -13.33 47.44 -1.53
C GLY A 896 -11.80 47.44 -1.39
N PRO A 897 -11.21 46.64 -0.49
CA PRO A 897 -9.74 46.65 -0.26
C PRO A 897 -8.92 46.18 -1.47
N THR A 898 -9.56 45.52 -2.44
CA THR A 898 -8.95 45.03 -3.68
C THR A 898 -9.41 45.80 -4.93
N SER A 899 -10.07 46.94 -4.75
CA SER A 899 -10.60 47.77 -5.84
C SER A 899 -9.54 48.70 -6.41
N ILE A 900 -9.63 48.97 -7.71
CA ILE A 900 -8.75 49.93 -8.39
C ILE A 900 -8.94 51.31 -7.77
N GLN A 901 -7.85 51.87 -7.21
CA GLN A 901 -7.86 53.20 -6.61
C GLN A 901 -7.78 54.31 -7.69
N ASP A 902 -6.94 54.11 -8.72
CA ASP A 902 -6.77 55.03 -9.85
C ASP A 902 -7.07 54.33 -11.19
N VAL A 903 -8.30 54.54 -11.69
CA VAL A 903 -8.76 53.95 -12.95
C VAL A 903 -7.96 54.45 -14.18
N PRO A 904 -7.66 55.76 -14.30
CA PRO A 904 -6.73 56.26 -15.34
C PRO A 904 -5.37 55.55 -15.36
N GLU A 905 -4.70 55.43 -14.21
CA GLU A 905 -3.39 54.79 -14.10
C GLU A 905 -3.47 53.31 -14.46
N PHE A 906 -4.45 52.59 -13.92
CA PHE A 906 -4.71 51.19 -14.27
C PHE A 906 -4.95 50.98 -15.77
N THR A 907 -5.72 51.89 -16.39
CA THR A 907 -6.02 51.86 -17.82
C THR A 907 -4.77 52.02 -18.65
N GLN A 908 -3.91 52.97 -18.28
CA GLN A 908 -2.64 53.21 -18.95
C GLN A 908 -1.68 52.02 -18.78
N TRP A 909 -1.56 51.49 -17.57
CA TRP A 909 -0.72 50.33 -17.26
C TRP A 909 -1.15 49.09 -18.07
N CYS A 910 -2.45 48.78 -18.12
CA CYS A 910 -2.94 47.64 -18.90
C CYS A 910 -2.58 47.76 -20.39
N LYS A 911 -2.73 48.95 -20.97
CA LYS A 911 -2.37 49.20 -22.39
C LYS A 911 -0.89 49.01 -22.63
N GLN A 912 -0.05 49.61 -21.79
CA GLN A 912 1.41 49.48 -21.87
C GLN A 912 1.85 48.03 -21.72
N LEU A 913 1.20 47.25 -20.84
CA LEU A 913 1.51 45.84 -20.67
C LEU A 913 1.10 45.02 -21.89
N ILE A 914 -0.06 45.29 -22.52
CA ILE A 914 -0.44 44.64 -23.79
C ILE A 914 0.59 44.94 -24.89
N GLU A 915 0.97 46.21 -25.06
CA GLU A 915 1.98 46.60 -26.04
C GLU A 915 3.33 45.92 -25.78
N LYS A 916 3.78 45.91 -24.51
CA LYS A 916 5.02 45.23 -24.10
C LYS A 916 4.98 43.73 -24.40
N LEU A 917 3.87 43.05 -24.11
CA LEU A 917 3.70 41.62 -24.40
C LEU A 917 3.71 41.34 -25.90
N GLN A 918 3.08 42.20 -26.71
CA GLN A 918 3.08 42.08 -28.17
C GLN A 918 4.48 42.32 -28.76
N ASP A 919 5.21 43.31 -28.27
CA ASP A 919 6.58 43.59 -28.71
C ASP A 919 7.55 42.47 -28.29
N GLN A 920 7.37 41.87 -27.10
CA GLN A 920 8.13 40.68 -26.69
C GLN A 920 7.79 39.44 -27.53
N ALA A 921 6.51 39.22 -27.86
CA ALA A 921 6.10 38.16 -28.77
C ALA A 921 6.64 38.36 -30.19
N ALA A 922 6.89 39.61 -30.60
CA ALA A 922 7.47 39.93 -31.91
C ALA A 922 8.96 39.57 -32.04
N THR A 923 9.68 39.48 -30.93
CA THR A 923 11.12 39.15 -30.92
C THR A 923 11.42 37.72 -30.49
N THR A 924 10.47 37.05 -29.84
CA THR A 924 10.67 35.69 -29.30
C THR A 924 10.53 34.63 -30.40
N LYS A 925 11.64 33.94 -30.76
CA LYS A 925 11.62 32.74 -31.62
C LYS A 925 11.36 31.52 -30.73
N SER A 926 10.12 31.04 -30.65
CA SER A 926 9.78 29.84 -29.88
C SER A 926 8.98 28.83 -30.72
N SER A 927 9.46 27.60 -30.78
CA SER A 927 8.72 26.44 -31.32
C SER A 927 7.70 25.90 -30.32
N ASN A 928 7.75 26.35 -29.06
CA ASN A 928 6.84 25.90 -28.02
C ASN A 928 5.50 26.65 -28.13
N HIS A 929 4.46 25.92 -28.56
CA HIS A 929 3.11 26.46 -28.67
C HIS A 929 2.58 27.07 -27.35
N ALA A 930 3.03 26.61 -26.19
CA ALA A 930 2.62 27.15 -24.89
C ALA A 930 3.13 28.59 -24.66
N VAL A 931 4.31 28.92 -25.16
CA VAL A 931 4.89 30.28 -25.11
C VAL A 931 4.03 31.23 -25.92
N ILE A 932 3.76 30.89 -27.18
CA ILE A 932 2.93 31.70 -28.10
C ILE A 932 1.52 31.88 -27.51
N ALA A 933 0.90 30.78 -27.07
CA ALA A 933 -0.44 30.83 -26.48
C ALA A 933 -0.49 31.67 -25.19
N SER A 934 0.61 31.74 -24.41
CA SER A 934 0.66 32.54 -23.18
C SER A 934 0.58 34.04 -23.48
N TYR A 935 1.27 34.53 -24.51
CA TYR A 935 1.18 35.92 -24.96
C TYR A 935 -0.24 36.28 -25.43
N ASN A 936 -0.83 35.45 -26.30
CA ASN A 936 -2.16 35.69 -26.84
C ASN A 936 -3.22 35.76 -25.74
N GLN A 937 -3.21 34.75 -24.85
CA GLN A 937 -4.16 34.67 -23.74
C GLN A 937 -3.98 35.86 -22.79
N SER A 938 -2.75 36.23 -22.47
CA SER A 938 -2.44 37.36 -21.59
C SER A 938 -2.99 38.68 -22.11
N CYS A 939 -2.78 38.97 -23.40
CA CYS A 939 -3.32 40.18 -24.03
C CYS A 939 -4.86 40.22 -23.98
N ILE A 940 -5.51 39.09 -24.22
CA ILE A 940 -6.98 38.97 -24.15
C ILE A 940 -7.49 39.12 -22.70
N ILE A 941 -6.79 38.57 -21.70
CA ILE A 941 -7.16 38.69 -20.28
C ILE A 941 -7.12 40.17 -19.85
N LEU A 942 -6.06 40.89 -20.23
CA LEU A 942 -5.92 42.32 -19.96
C LEU A 942 -6.99 43.13 -20.68
N ALA A 943 -7.23 42.86 -21.97
CA ALA A 943 -8.29 43.53 -22.74
C ALA A 943 -9.68 43.31 -22.13
N LYS A 944 -10.00 42.09 -21.69
CA LYS A 944 -11.26 41.76 -21.01
C LYS A 944 -11.45 42.56 -19.72
N ASN A 945 -10.42 42.64 -18.88
CA ASN A 945 -10.49 43.40 -17.63
C ASN A 945 -10.56 44.91 -17.87
N LEU A 946 -9.79 45.43 -18.83
CA LEU A 946 -9.80 46.84 -19.21
C LEU A 946 -11.19 47.31 -19.64
N ILE A 947 -11.88 46.52 -20.47
CA ILE A 947 -13.28 46.77 -20.88
C ILE A 947 -14.26 46.62 -19.72
N GLY A 948 -14.03 45.67 -18.82
CA GLY A 948 -14.87 45.44 -17.65
C GLY A 948 -14.90 46.65 -16.72
N VAL A 949 -13.78 47.38 -16.64
CA VAL A 949 -13.62 48.61 -15.86
C VAL A 949 -14.09 49.84 -16.64
N ASP A 950 -13.66 49.98 -17.89
CA ASP A 950 -14.04 51.09 -18.77
C ASP A 950 -14.38 50.60 -20.19
N SER A 951 -15.69 50.57 -20.48
CA SER A 951 -16.22 50.14 -21.77
C SER A 951 -15.74 51.00 -22.97
N SER A 952 -15.33 52.25 -22.74
CA SER A 952 -14.85 53.16 -23.78
C SER A 952 -13.47 52.76 -24.33
N GLN A 953 -12.75 51.88 -23.64
CA GLN A 953 -11.41 51.43 -24.03
C GLN A 953 -11.39 50.42 -25.18
N LEU A 954 -12.54 50.00 -25.71
CA LEU A 954 -12.61 49.08 -26.83
C LEU A 954 -11.90 49.62 -28.08
N GLU A 955 -12.11 50.89 -28.44
CA GLU A 955 -11.48 51.52 -29.60
C GLU A 955 -9.95 51.61 -29.44
N PRO A 956 -9.40 52.12 -28.32
CA PRO A 956 -7.96 52.06 -28.05
C PRO A 956 -7.34 50.66 -28.11
N ILE A 957 -8.04 49.63 -27.62
CA ILE A 957 -7.54 48.23 -27.71
C ILE A 957 -7.47 47.78 -29.17
N ILE A 958 -8.48 48.09 -29.98
CA ILE A 958 -8.48 47.80 -31.42
C ILE A 958 -7.31 48.51 -32.11
N ASP A 959 -7.03 49.76 -31.74
CA ASP A 959 -5.89 50.50 -32.27
C ASP A 959 -4.54 49.85 -31.93
N ILE A 960 -4.36 49.37 -30.70
CA ILE A 960 -3.16 48.64 -30.27
C ILE A 960 -2.94 47.40 -31.16
N TYR A 961 -3.96 46.56 -31.30
CA TYR A 961 -3.89 45.36 -32.16
C TYR A 961 -3.70 45.70 -33.63
N THR A 962 -4.30 46.78 -34.12
CA THR A 962 -4.12 47.25 -35.50
C THR A 962 -2.69 47.74 -35.74
N ASN A 963 -2.08 48.41 -34.77
CA ASN A 963 -0.68 48.83 -34.84
C ASN A 963 0.27 47.64 -34.80
N ALA A 964 0.00 46.62 -33.97
CA ALA A 964 0.75 45.37 -33.98
C ALA A 964 0.63 44.63 -35.34
N LEU A 965 -0.56 44.59 -35.94
CA LEU A 965 -0.79 44.01 -37.26
C LEU A 965 -0.01 44.75 -38.36
N LYS A 966 0.02 46.08 -38.31
CA LYS A 966 0.83 46.89 -39.23
C LYS A 966 2.32 46.58 -39.06
N LYS A 967 2.83 46.53 -37.82
CA LYS A 967 4.22 46.17 -37.51
C LYS A 967 4.57 44.77 -38.04
N TRP A 968 3.67 43.81 -37.89
CA TRP A 968 3.85 42.43 -38.38
C TRP A 968 3.83 42.36 -39.91
N ALA A 969 2.85 42.99 -40.57
CA ALA A 969 2.71 42.94 -42.03
C ALA A 969 3.83 43.68 -42.78
N LEU A 970 4.42 44.73 -42.19
CA LEU A 970 5.45 45.56 -42.82
C LEU A 970 6.88 45.07 -42.54
N ASN A 971 7.09 44.20 -41.55
CA ASN A 971 8.42 43.73 -41.16
C ASN A 971 8.52 42.20 -41.20
N LYS A 972 9.27 41.66 -42.18
CA LYS A 972 9.50 40.21 -42.33
C LYS A 972 10.24 39.57 -41.14
N ASN A 973 10.96 40.36 -40.34
CA ASN A 973 11.68 39.87 -39.17
C ASN A 973 10.80 39.78 -37.92
N ASN A 974 9.56 40.29 -37.97
CA ASN A 974 8.62 40.22 -36.86
C ASN A 974 8.10 38.79 -36.69
N LYS A 975 8.33 38.19 -35.51
CA LYS A 975 7.98 36.80 -35.19
C LYS A 975 6.59 36.63 -34.58
N LEU A 976 5.78 37.70 -34.51
CA LEU A 976 4.38 37.61 -34.09
C LEU A 976 3.63 36.54 -34.88
N GLN A 977 2.91 35.69 -34.16
CA GLN A 977 2.14 34.60 -34.75
C GLN A 977 0.75 35.07 -35.16
N VAL A 978 0.25 34.56 -36.28
CA VAL A 978 -1.08 34.94 -36.81
C VAL A 978 -2.20 34.59 -35.84
N SER A 979 -1.99 33.57 -34.99
CA SER A 979 -2.92 33.17 -33.93
C SER A 979 -3.29 34.31 -32.98
N LEU A 980 -2.38 35.27 -32.70
CA LEU A 980 -2.68 36.44 -31.86
C LEU A 980 -3.87 37.23 -32.41
N PHE A 981 -3.89 37.43 -33.73
CA PHE A 981 -4.93 38.20 -34.40
C PHE A 981 -6.22 37.38 -34.53
N PHE A 982 -6.13 36.08 -34.84
CA PHE A 982 -7.30 35.21 -34.88
C PHE A 982 -7.99 35.10 -33.52
N ASP A 983 -7.23 34.89 -32.45
CA ASP A 983 -7.78 34.81 -31.08
C ASP A 983 -8.46 36.13 -30.68
N PHE A 984 -7.86 37.27 -31.04
CA PHE A 984 -8.45 38.58 -30.80
C PHE A 984 -9.74 38.80 -31.61
N ILE A 985 -9.76 38.45 -32.89
CA ILE A 985 -10.95 38.54 -33.75
C ILE A 985 -12.07 37.63 -33.24
N ASN A 986 -11.75 36.39 -32.85
CA ASN A 986 -12.70 35.46 -32.27
C ASN A 986 -13.31 36.02 -30.98
N TRP A 987 -12.48 36.55 -30.09
CA TRP A 987 -12.95 37.23 -28.88
C TRP A 987 -13.79 38.48 -29.17
N LEU A 988 -13.42 39.29 -30.17
CA LEU A 988 -14.23 40.43 -30.63
C LEU A 988 -15.57 39.98 -31.20
N ASN A 989 -15.60 38.87 -31.93
CA ASN A 989 -16.82 38.30 -32.49
C ASN A 989 -17.76 37.81 -31.38
N ASP A 990 -17.24 37.11 -30.37
CA ASP A 990 -18.01 36.73 -29.18
C ASP A 990 -18.56 37.96 -28.45
N LYS A 991 -17.75 39.01 -28.31
CA LYS A 991 -18.20 40.28 -27.70
C LYS A 991 -19.29 40.96 -28.54
N ARG A 992 -19.16 40.94 -29.87
CA ARG A 992 -20.15 41.46 -30.82
C ARG A 992 -21.49 40.72 -30.72
N HIS A 993 -21.46 39.40 -30.57
CA HIS A 993 -22.68 38.61 -30.36
C HIS A 993 -23.33 38.88 -28.99
N ASN A 994 -22.54 39.19 -27.96
CA ASN A 994 -23.05 39.56 -26.63
C ASN A 994 -23.53 41.02 -26.52
N LEU A 995 -23.31 41.85 -27.55
CA LEU A 995 -23.82 43.22 -27.62
C LEU A 995 -25.30 43.29 -28.04
N SER A 996 -25.97 42.15 -28.31
CA SER A 996 -27.41 42.13 -28.63
C SER A 996 -28.27 42.19 -27.35
N GLY A 997 -28.60 43.41 -26.93
CA GLY A 997 -29.57 43.69 -25.88
C GLY A 997 -29.39 45.02 -25.15
N GLN A 998 -29.09 46.11 -25.85
CA GLN A 998 -29.44 47.47 -25.41
C GLN A 998 -30.51 48.02 -26.33
#